data_AF-A0A182N0Q2-F1
#
_entry.id   AF-A0A182N0Q2-F1
#
_cell.length_a   1.000
_cell.length_b   1.000
_cell.length_c   1.000
_cell.angle_alpha   90.00
_cell.angle_beta   90.00
_cell.angle_gamma   90.00
#
_symmetry.space_group_name_H-M   'P 1'
#
loop_
_entity.id
_entity.type
_entity.pdbx_description
1 polymer ?
#
loop_
_entity_poly.entity_id
_entity_poly.type
_entity_poly.pdbx_seq_one_letter_code
_entity_poly.pdbx_strand_id
1 'polypeptide(L)'
;MIPARALHYVFKIGNRAKNIHFFREILGMQVLRHEEFTQGCDAACNGPYDNRWSKTMIGYGPEASHFVIELTYNYGVKEYALGNDFGGLTIRSADIVERARTHGYPVEEGGAGQPALLRSPDGYRVLVVPEAVAPGTDPVQRVTLHVTDAERSRRYWADTLTMAPVANGPARPDTHALSYDQGRFVLELRQLASGQALDRAKAYGRIAFAVPYDEQPRIDALIKAASGTILTPLITLDTPGKATVRVIILADPDGHEICFVDEEGFSALSALDPDSNAALDKYIGKDPFQDRACGCRPCDSDCTCSCNTSSSRNMPRDAAVTTGDGQTGARDQIGAGGCGCGDATGADGSATGPGCGDASCTSTRNRMVSQTVGRLCKTSAMYRKHLLSLVGALLVCYLFLHLVVYDQCLKASINSYQVLSESNRDRARQLEEEQLRGTGTRYILLYTSFFTEAHWGLPDGTLGPDYFGATHCPATDCVLTTDPDLIQPVTAYDAVVFHVASPWDRQLPAWRHPAQVYVAALMESPAHTKHKLTLDASYFNWTMTYRLDSDVLFNYMNLVDLESGEVIGPAVRPSWRNGHHEYANDTQAALASTKRKLAAQFVSHCGALSGRDRLVQRMQQAGLEVDVYGTCGPLKCERGNPECNRMLDTVYWFYLSFENSLCVDYVTEKLYNALEHDIVPVVFGGADYNRFLPPGSYINVQDFATVEQLATYLLYLRDNPHEYVRYFWWKRHYALERPQPFCDLCQRLHAVGAREKLQHYRDIKAWWYDDVCTAEPKIAF
;
A
#
# COMPACT_ATOMS: atom_id res chain seq x y z
N MET A 1 0.43 28.94 -29.47
CA MET A 1 1.36 28.34 -28.49
C MET A 1 0.60 28.16 -27.20
N ILE A 2 0.57 26.95 -26.67
CA ILE A 2 0.06 26.64 -25.34
C ILE A 2 1.02 27.29 -24.34
N PRO A 3 0.54 28.13 -23.42
CA PRO A 3 1.38 28.73 -22.39
C PRO A 3 1.68 27.69 -21.30
N ALA A 4 2.64 26.81 -21.58
CA ALA A 4 3.03 25.73 -20.70
C ALA A 4 4.39 25.98 -20.02
N ARG A 5 4.56 25.46 -18.81
CA ARG A 5 5.83 25.48 -18.07
C ARG A 5 6.25 24.06 -17.73
N ALA A 6 7.49 23.68 -18.07
CA ALA A 6 8.01 22.38 -17.72
C ALA A 6 8.20 22.27 -16.19
N LEU A 7 7.72 21.17 -15.60
CA LEU A 7 7.69 20.98 -14.15
C LEU A 7 8.72 19.97 -13.68
N HIS A 8 8.58 18.72 -14.15
CA HIS A 8 9.40 17.63 -13.67
C HIS A 8 9.39 16.43 -14.61
N TYR A 9 10.34 15.54 -14.37
CA TYR A 9 10.32 14.18 -14.91
C TYR A 9 10.17 13.17 -13.77
N VAL A 10 9.31 12.17 -13.98
CA VAL A 10 9.03 11.11 -13.00
C VAL A 10 9.99 9.93 -13.20
N PHE A 11 10.71 9.54 -12.15
CA PHE A 11 11.48 8.30 -12.09
C PHE A 11 10.88 7.32 -11.09
N LYS A 12 10.79 6.06 -11.50
CA LYS A 12 10.42 4.94 -10.61
C LYS A 12 11.69 4.36 -10.02
N ILE A 13 11.80 4.37 -8.70
CA ILE A 13 13.01 3.94 -8.00
C ILE A 13 12.76 2.69 -7.16
N GLY A 14 13.69 1.74 -7.19
CA GLY A 14 13.59 0.49 -6.44
C GLY A 14 14.22 0.54 -5.05
N ASN A 15 15.21 1.42 -4.85
CA ASN A 15 15.89 1.62 -3.57
C ASN A 15 15.92 3.11 -3.19
N ARG A 16 15.08 3.50 -2.23
CA ARG A 16 14.96 4.91 -1.81
C ARG A 16 16.24 5.44 -1.20
N ALA A 17 16.85 4.70 -0.27
CA ALA A 17 18.03 5.20 0.43
C ALA A 17 19.20 5.51 -0.52
N LYS A 18 19.47 4.60 -1.47
CA LYS A 18 20.52 4.79 -2.47
C LYS A 18 20.20 5.94 -3.42
N ASN A 19 18.95 6.08 -3.86
CA ASN A 19 18.57 7.17 -4.76
C ASN A 19 18.63 8.52 -4.07
N ILE A 20 18.13 8.64 -2.84
CA ILE A 20 18.22 9.90 -2.10
C ILE A 20 19.68 10.28 -1.85
N HIS A 21 20.56 9.33 -1.55
CA HIS A 21 22.00 9.59 -1.51
C HIS A 21 22.54 10.11 -2.85
N PHE A 22 22.17 9.49 -3.97
CA PHE A 22 22.59 9.94 -5.30
C PHE A 22 22.10 11.37 -5.63
N PHE A 23 20.80 11.64 -5.51
CA PHE A 23 20.26 12.95 -5.87
C PHE A 23 20.70 14.05 -4.89
N ARG A 24 20.78 13.77 -3.59
CA ARG A 24 21.15 14.77 -2.57
C ARG A 24 22.66 14.98 -2.47
N GLU A 25 23.43 13.91 -2.27
CA GLU A 25 24.86 14.02 -1.96
C GLU A 25 25.72 14.09 -3.23
N ILE A 26 25.37 13.33 -4.27
CA ILE A 26 26.18 13.28 -5.51
C ILE A 26 25.79 14.41 -6.47
N LEU A 27 24.49 14.58 -6.74
CA LEU A 27 24.04 15.66 -7.62
C LEU A 27 23.90 17.00 -6.90
N GLY A 28 23.82 17.02 -5.56
CA GLY A 28 23.71 18.26 -4.79
C GLY A 28 22.32 18.89 -4.82
N MET A 29 21.27 18.11 -5.09
CA MET A 29 19.88 18.58 -5.08
C MET A 29 19.31 18.61 -3.65
N GLN A 30 18.18 19.32 -3.49
CA GLN A 30 17.44 19.44 -2.24
C GLN A 30 16.08 18.77 -2.37
N VAL A 31 15.68 18.01 -1.34
CA VAL A 31 14.30 17.53 -1.22
C VAL A 31 13.39 18.73 -0.97
N LEU A 32 12.38 18.89 -1.81
CA LEU A 32 11.48 20.04 -1.82
C LEU A 32 10.16 19.71 -1.10
N ARG A 33 9.65 18.51 -1.36
CA ARG A 33 8.51 17.93 -0.65
C ARG A 33 8.51 16.41 -0.72
N HIS A 34 7.94 15.77 0.29
CA HIS A 34 7.78 14.33 0.39
C HIS A 34 6.36 13.98 0.84
N GLU A 35 5.73 13.04 0.14
CA GLU A 35 4.35 12.62 0.36
C GLU A 35 4.28 11.09 0.39
N GLU A 36 3.49 10.56 1.32
CA GLU A 36 3.22 9.14 1.48
C GLU A 36 1.75 8.87 1.14
N PHE A 37 1.52 7.90 0.27
CA PHE A 37 0.21 7.52 -0.22
C PHE A 37 -0.07 6.07 0.13
N THR A 38 -1.24 5.81 0.71
CA THR A 38 -1.67 4.47 1.13
C THR A 38 -2.25 3.63 -0.01
N GLN A 39 -2.63 4.27 -1.13
CA GLN A 39 -3.27 3.65 -2.30
C GLN A 39 -2.61 4.13 -3.60
N GLY A 40 -2.81 3.40 -4.70
CA GLY A 40 -2.36 3.81 -6.03
C GLY A 40 -2.94 5.15 -6.48
N CYS A 41 -2.29 5.81 -7.44
CA CYS A 41 -2.76 7.08 -7.99
C CYS A 41 -3.73 6.84 -9.14
N ASP A 42 -4.87 7.53 -9.14
CA ASP A 42 -5.90 7.50 -10.17
C ASP A 42 -5.44 7.82 -11.59
N ALA A 43 -4.53 8.78 -11.73
CA ALA A 43 -3.90 9.11 -13.01
C ALA A 43 -2.68 8.20 -13.30
N ALA A 44 -2.60 7.04 -12.64
CA ALA A 44 -1.49 6.10 -12.67
C ALA A 44 -0.13 6.78 -12.43
N CYS A 45 -0.08 7.78 -11.55
CA CYS A 45 1.11 8.59 -11.25
C CYS A 45 2.28 7.73 -10.78
N ASN A 46 1.99 6.64 -10.05
CA ASN A 46 2.98 5.68 -9.58
C ASN A 46 3.18 4.49 -10.52
N GLY A 47 2.53 4.48 -11.68
CA GLY A 47 2.45 3.37 -12.62
C GLY A 47 1.24 2.45 -12.37
N PRO A 48 1.24 1.23 -12.92
CA PRO A 48 0.13 0.28 -12.79
C PRO A 48 0.09 -0.44 -11.43
N TYR A 49 0.67 0.16 -10.39
CA TYR A 49 0.85 -0.47 -9.09
C TYR A 49 -0.19 0.03 -8.11
N ASP A 50 -0.89 -0.89 -7.47
CA ASP A 50 -1.95 -0.61 -6.50
C ASP A 50 -1.49 -0.94 -5.07
N ASN A 51 -0.31 -0.43 -4.72
CA ASN A 51 0.29 -0.59 -3.41
C ASN A 51 0.61 0.77 -2.82
N ARG A 52 0.90 0.80 -1.51
CA ARG A 52 1.47 1.96 -0.84
C ARG A 52 2.67 2.47 -1.63
N TRP A 53 2.78 3.78 -1.78
CA TRP A 53 3.88 4.42 -2.48
C TRP A 53 4.22 5.76 -1.86
N SER A 54 5.35 6.33 -2.25
CA SER A 54 5.77 7.65 -1.84
C SER A 54 6.24 8.46 -3.03
N LYS A 55 5.99 9.76 -2.98
CA LYS A 55 6.47 10.75 -3.94
C LYS A 55 7.47 11.66 -3.25
N THR A 56 8.63 11.86 -3.86
CA THR A 56 9.63 12.82 -3.37
C THR A 56 10.04 13.74 -4.50
N MET A 57 9.80 15.03 -4.34
CA MET A 57 10.26 16.04 -5.29
C MET A 57 11.64 16.53 -4.89
N ILE A 58 12.59 16.50 -5.82
CA ILE A 58 13.98 16.87 -5.57
C ILE A 58 14.56 17.68 -6.74
N GLY A 59 15.24 18.77 -6.44
CA GLY A 59 15.80 19.68 -7.46
C GLY A 59 16.74 20.73 -6.88
N TYR A 60 17.14 21.72 -7.69
CA TYR A 60 18.06 22.79 -7.24
C TYR A 60 17.34 24.04 -6.70
N GLY A 61 16.01 24.06 -6.76
CA GLY A 61 15.19 25.17 -6.27
C GLY A 61 13.69 24.86 -6.32
N PRO A 62 12.84 25.84 -5.96
CA PRO A 62 11.40 25.63 -5.86
C PRO A 62 10.74 25.23 -7.20
N GLU A 63 9.78 24.30 -7.14
CA GLU A 63 9.01 23.78 -8.28
C GLU A 63 8.29 24.86 -9.11
N ALA A 64 8.00 26.02 -8.51
CA ALA A 64 7.42 27.18 -9.20
C ALA A 64 8.35 27.81 -10.26
N SER A 65 9.66 27.54 -10.17
CA SER A 65 10.69 28.20 -10.99
C SER A 65 11.76 27.27 -11.57
N HIS A 66 11.78 26.00 -11.15
CA HIS A 66 12.77 25.01 -11.54
C HIS A 66 12.11 23.76 -12.10
N PHE A 67 12.79 23.09 -13.02
CA PHE A 67 12.49 21.73 -13.43
C PHE A 67 13.10 20.75 -12.42
N VAL A 68 12.26 19.92 -11.82
CA VAL A 68 12.67 19.02 -10.73
C VAL A 68 12.49 17.56 -11.12
N ILE A 69 12.88 16.65 -10.23
CA ILE A 69 12.69 15.21 -10.40
C ILE A 69 11.67 14.73 -9.39
N GLU A 70 10.65 14.02 -9.89
CA GLU A 70 9.69 13.30 -9.05
C GLU A 70 10.20 11.86 -8.88
N LEU A 71 10.58 11.50 -7.66
CA LEU A 71 10.97 10.14 -7.31
C LEU A 71 9.75 9.39 -6.77
N THR A 72 9.30 8.41 -7.54
CA THR A 72 8.20 7.50 -7.19
C THR A 72 8.78 6.20 -6.67
N TYR A 73 8.48 5.89 -5.42
CA TYR A 73 8.82 4.60 -4.81
C TYR A 73 7.56 3.83 -4.48
N ASN A 74 7.42 2.62 -5.01
CA ASN A 74 6.32 1.73 -4.68
C ASN A 74 6.81 0.69 -3.66
N TYR A 75 6.16 0.61 -2.50
CA TYR A 75 6.62 -0.25 -1.40
C TYR A 75 6.65 -1.72 -1.82
N GLY A 76 7.80 -2.37 -1.64
CA GLY A 76 8.01 -3.77 -2.01
C GLY A 76 8.43 -4.01 -3.48
N VAL A 77 8.43 -2.98 -4.33
CA VAL A 77 9.02 -3.04 -5.68
C VAL A 77 10.48 -2.61 -5.58
N LYS A 78 11.40 -3.57 -5.73
CA LYS A 78 12.84 -3.36 -5.47
C LYS A 78 13.65 -2.95 -6.70
N GLU A 79 13.10 -3.15 -7.89
CA GLU A 79 13.76 -2.85 -9.16
C GLU A 79 12.73 -2.64 -10.27
N TYR A 80 13.11 -1.86 -11.27
CA TYR A 80 12.35 -1.66 -12.50
C TYR A 80 13.24 -1.99 -13.69
N ALA A 81 12.74 -2.81 -14.61
CA ALA A 81 13.44 -3.06 -15.87
C ALA A 81 13.53 -1.75 -16.66
N LEU A 82 14.76 -1.28 -16.91
CA LEU A 82 15.05 -0.08 -17.67
C LEU A 82 14.93 -0.36 -19.17
N GLY A 83 14.20 0.50 -19.87
CA GLY A 83 14.10 0.48 -21.32
C GLY A 83 15.24 1.25 -22.00
N ASN A 84 15.07 1.52 -23.29
CA ASN A 84 15.91 2.46 -24.04
C ASN A 84 15.15 3.75 -24.42
N ASP A 85 13.98 3.99 -23.84
CA ASP A 85 13.10 5.13 -24.11
C ASP A 85 13.63 6.45 -23.52
N PHE A 86 14.14 6.42 -22.29
CA PHE A 86 14.76 7.58 -21.65
C PHE A 86 16.23 7.76 -22.10
N GLY A 87 16.50 8.83 -22.84
CA GLY A 87 17.84 9.13 -23.36
C GLY A 87 18.78 9.78 -22.33
N GLY A 88 18.23 10.54 -21.38
CA GLY A 88 18.99 11.09 -20.26
C GLY A 88 18.50 12.46 -19.76
N LEU A 89 18.87 12.77 -18.51
CA LEU A 89 18.72 14.09 -17.90
C LEU A 89 20.03 14.87 -18.07
N THR A 90 20.01 16.05 -18.69
CA THR A 90 21.22 16.89 -18.81
C THR A 90 21.23 17.95 -17.74
N ILE A 91 22.30 17.98 -16.94
CA ILE A 91 22.56 18.95 -15.89
C ILE A 91 23.84 19.70 -16.22
N ARG A 92 23.82 21.02 -16.13
CA ARG A 92 25.03 21.85 -16.24
C ARG A 92 25.52 22.18 -14.84
N SER A 93 26.75 21.80 -14.51
CA SER A 93 27.35 22.08 -13.20
C SER A 93 28.85 21.91 -13.25
N ALA A 94 29.60 22.86 -12.67
CA ALA A 94 31.04 22.74 -12.48
C ALA A 94 31.43 21.72 -11.40
N ASP A 95 30.50 21.36 -10.49
CA ASP A 95 30.85 20.71 -9.22
C ASP A 95 30.48 19.21 -9.17
N ILE A 96 29.43 18.78 -9.89
CA ILE A 96 28.87 17.42 -9.74
C ILE A 96 29.91 16.33 -10.04
N VAL A 97 30.70 16.50 -11.10
CA VAL A 97 31.71 15.51 -11.50
C VAL A 97 32.76 15.33 -10.40
N GLU A 98 33.27 16.43 -9.84
CA GLU A 98 34.29 16.37 -8.80
C GLU A 98 33.73 15.88 -7.47
N ARG A 99 32.49 16.26 -7.14
CA ARG A 99 31.76 15.75 -5.98
C ARG A 99 31.55 14.23 -6.09
N ALA A 100 31.12 13.74 -7.25
CA ALA A 100 30.98 12.32 -7.50
C ALA A 100 32.29 11.56 -7.28
N ARG A 101 33.41 12.07 -7.81
CA ARG A 101 34.74 11.49 -7.59
C ARG A 101 35.15 11.47 -6.11
N THR A 102 34.93 12.58 -5.40
CA THR A 102 35.24 12.71 -3.96
C THR A 102 34.45 11.70 -3.13
N HIS A 103 33.19 11.44 -3.50
CA HIS A 103 32.34 10.45 -2.86
C HIS A 103 32.58 9.01 -3.37
N GLY A 104 33.55 8.79 -4.28
CA GLY A 104 33.83 7.48 -4.87
C GLY A 104 32.71 6.96 -5.79
N TYR A 105 31.87 7.84 -6.31
CA TYR A 105 30.77 7.49 -7.22
C TYR A 105 31.29 7.34 -8.66
N PRO A 106 30.89 6.29 -9.41
CA PRO A 106 31.35 6.09 -10.78
C PRO A 106 30.99 7.23 -11.72
N VAL A 107 31.97 7.69 -12.50
CA VAL A 107 31.80 8.69 -13.57
C VAL A 107 32.35 8.11 -14.87
N GLU A 108 31.51 8.08 -15.92
CA GLU A 108 31.95 7.79 -17.29
C GLU A 108 32.35 9.12 -17.96
N GLU A 109 33.65 9.31 -18.19
CA GLU A 109 34.16 10.55 -18.77
C GLU A 109 33.68 10.76 -20.22
N GLY A 110 33.25 11.98 -20.53
CA GLY A 110 33.03 12.40 -21.91
C GLY A 110 34.36 12.71 -22.62
N GLY A 111 34.37 12.64 -23.94
CA GLY A 111 35.45 13.25 -24.73
C GLY A 111 35.54 14.77 -24.50
N ALA A 112 36.60 15.42 -25.02
CA ALA A 112 36.76 16.87 -24.85
C ALA A 112 35.50 17.65 -25.31
N GLY A 113 34.89 18.41 -24.40
CA GLY A 113 33.66 19.17 -24.64
C GLY A 113 32.37 18.34 -24.67
N GLN A 114 32.41 17.05 -24.32
CA GLN A 114 31.23 16.20 -24.15
C GLN A 114 30.85 16.09 -22.67
N PRO A 115 29.55 15.93 -22.36
CA PRO A 115 29.11 15.71 -20.98
C PRO A 115 29.66 14.41 -20.42
N ALA A 116 30.01 14.41 -19.13
CA ALA A 116 30.25 13.19 -18.37
C ALA A 116 28.93 12.46 -18.10
N LEU A 117 28.94 11.13 -17.99
CA LEU A 117 27.76 10.33 -17.69
C LEU A 117 27.86 9.74 -16.30
N LEU A 118 26.85 10.05 -15.48
CA LEU A 118 26.57 9.35 -14.23
C LEU A 118 25.31 8.50 -14.42
N ARG A 119 25.21 7.40 -13.68
CA ARG A 119 24.01 6.57 -13.64
C ARG A 119 23.45 6.59 -12.24
N SER A 120 22.15 6.79 -12.09
CA SER A 120 21.50 6.59 -10.80
C SER A 120 21.60 5.13 -10.35
N PRO A 121 21.29 4.80 -9.08
CA PRO A 121 21.25 3.41 -8.61
C PRO A 121 20.34 2.49 -9.42
N ASP A 122 19.24 3.00 -9.99
CA ASP A 122 18.33 2.25 -10.87
C ASP A 122 18.71 2.36 -12.36
N GLY A 123 19.84 3.00 -12.69
CA GLY A 123 20.43 3.02 -14.03
C GLY A 123 20.06 4.22 -14.92
N TYR A 124 19.24 5.16 -14.42
CA TYR A 124 18.87 6.37 -15.18
C TYR A 124 20.10 7.22 -15.51
N ARG A 125 20.18 7.67 -16.78
CA ARG A 125 21.33 8.40 -17.31
C ARG A 125 21.27 9.88 -16.93
N VAL A 126 22.32 10.40 -16.29
CA VAL A 126 22.51 11.82 -15.98
C VAL A 126 23.76 12.32 -16.70
N LEU A 127 23.56 13.18 -17.70
CA LEU A 127 24.60 13.80 -18.51
C LEU A 127 25.01 15.13 -17.86
N VAL A 128 26.24 15.21 -17.36
CA VAL A 128 26.75 16.40 -16.67
C VAL A 128 27.65 17.19 -17.60
N VAL A 129 27.23 18.41 -17.94
CA VAL A 129 28.06 19.38 -18.66
C VAL A 129 28.90 20.13 -17.61
N PRO A 130 30.24 19.96 -17.59
CA PRO A 130 31.11 20.44 -16.52
C PRO A 130 31.41 21.94 -16.64
N GLU A 131 30.37 22.76 -16.65
CA GLU A 131 30.45 24.21 -16.78
C GLU A 131 29.61 24.90 -15.71
N ALA A 132 30.02 26.08 -15.28
CA ALA A 132 29.24 26.89 -14.35
C ALA A 132 27.95 27.40 -15.01
N VAL A 133 26.90 27.49 -14.22
CA VAL A 133 25.60 28.06 -14.61
C VAL A 133 25.52 29.50 -14.10
N ALA A 134 24.96 30.41 -14.89
CA ALA A 134 24.75 31.78 -14.44
C ALA A 134 23.84 31.82 -13.20
N PRO A 135 24.09 32.71 -12.21
CA PRO A 135 23.26 32.81 -11.02
C PRO A 135 21.77 32.94 -11.35
N GLY A 136 20.92 32.16 -10.70
CA GLY A 136 19.46 32.17 -10.91
C GLY A 136 18.97 31.40 -12.14
N THR A 137 19.86 30.71 -12.87
CA THR A 137 19.46 29.76 -13.92
C THR A 137 19.41 28.35 -13.36
N ASP A 138 18.37 27.60 -13.72
CA ASP A 138 18.23 26.19 -13.33
C ASP A 138 19.36 25.34 -13.92
N PRO A 139 20.12 24.58 -13.10
CA PRO A 139 21.10 23.64 -13.59
C PRO A 139 20.51 22.50 -14.43
N VAL A 140 19.25 22.13 -14.24
CA VAL A 140 18.57 21.11 -15.07
C VAL A 140 18.10 21.74 -16.36
N GLN A 141 18.73 21.37 -17.48
CA GLN A 141 18.50 22.06 -18.76
C GLN A 141 17.71 21.25 -19.78
N ARG A 142 17.75 19.91 -19.70
CA ARG A 142 17.19 19.07 -20.76
C ARG A 142 16.78 17.69 -20.29
N VAL A 143 15.68 17.20 -20.86
CA VAL A 143 15.33 15.77 -20.91
C VAL A 143 15.42 15.30 -22.36
N THR A 144 16.15 14.21 -22.60
CA THR A 144 16.19 13.55 -23.91
C THR A 144 15.32 12.31 -23.89
N LEU A 145 14.40 12.19 -24.85
CA LEU A 145 13.59 10.99 -25.10
C LEU A 145 13.95 10.39 -26.45
N HIS A 146 14.05 9.07 -26.51
CA HIS A 146 14.26 8.36 -27.76
C HIS A 146 12.94 8.10 -28.48
N VAL A 147 12.92 8.32 -29.79
CA VAL A 147 11.73 8.16 -30.64
C VAL A 147 12.03 7.25 -31.83
N THR A 148 11.01 6.64 -32.43
CA THR A 148 11.18 5.79 -33.63
C THR A 148 11.20 6.61 -34.92
N ASP A 149 10.56 7.77 -34.94
CA ASP A 149 10.50 8.69 -36.10
C ASP A 149 10.57 10.14 -35.60
N ALA A 150 11.71 10.80 -35.82
CA ALA A 150 11.96 12.16 -35.36
C ALA A 150 10.96 13.17 -35.91
N GLU A 151 10.59 13.08 -37.19
CA GLU A 151 9.71 14.06 -37.82
C GLU A 151 8.25 13.84 -37.40
N ARG A 152 7.80 12.59 -37.25
CA ARG A 152 6.47 12.29 -36.69
C ARG A 152 6.33 12.85 -35.27
N SER A 153 7.34 12.64 -34.44
CA SER A 153 7.32 13.12 -33.06
C SER A 153 7.47 14.65 -32.99
N ARG A 154 8.27 15.26 -33.88
CA ARG A 154 8.32 16.72 -34.04
C ARG A 154 6.93 17.29 -34.38
N ARG A 155 6.19 16.70 -35.32
CA ARG A 155 4.83 17.16 -35.67
C ARG A 155 3.89 17.10 -34.47
N TYR A 156 3.91 16.01 -33.71
CA TYR A 156 3.09 15.89 -32.50
C TYR A 156 3.42 16.99 -31.49
N TRP A 157 4.70 17.13 -31.12
CA TRP A 157 5.10 18.06 -30.06
C TRP A 157 5.06 19.53 -30.51
N ALA A 158 5.50 19.84 -31.72
CA ALA A 158 5.59 21.22 -32.22
C ALA A 158 4.32 21.71 -32.93
N ASP A 159 3.63 20.86 -33.68
CA ASP A 159 2.48 21.29 -34.48
C ASP A 159 1.16 21.06 -33.72
N THR A 160 1.00 19.92 -33.04
CA THR A 160 -0.22 19.63 -32.22
C THR A 160 -0.15 20.27 -30.83
N LEU A 161 0.92 20.01 -30.08
CA LEU A 161 1.12 20.57 -28.74
C LEU A 161 1.77 21.97 -28.77
N THR A 162 2.05 22.52 -29.95
CA THR A 162 2.50 23.90 -30.18
C THR A 162 3.78 24.31 -29.44
N MET A 163 4.66 23.35 -29.13
CA MET A 163 5.97 23.59 -28.52
C MET A 163 6.95 24.19 -29.54
N ALA A 164 7.70 25.22 -29.17
CA ALA A 164 8.55 25.94 -30.12
C ALA A 164 9.90 25.22 -30.36
N PRO A 165 10.41 25.18 -31.60
CA PRO A 165 11.77 24.71 -31.86
C PRO A 165 12.81 25.66 -31.26
N VAL A 166 13.89 25.09 -30.71
CA VAL A 166 15.01 25.86 -30.16
C VAL A 166 16.06 26.07 -31.26
N ALA A 167 16.39 27.34 -31.54
CA ALA A 167 17.23 27.73 -32.68
C ALA A 167 18.74 27.45 -32.53
N ASN A 168 19.18 26.84 -31.42
CA ASN A 168 20.59 26.82 -31.02
C ASN A 168 21.20 25.41 -31.19
N GLY A 169 21.75 25.14 -32.37
CA GLY A 169 22.58 23.96 -32.64
C GLY A 169 22.67 23.61 -34.13
N PRO A 170 23.68 22.82 -34.57
CA PRO A 170 23.71 22.31 -35.93
C PRO A 170 22.47 21.44 -36.16
N ALA A 171 21.71 21.71 -37.22
CA ALA A 171 20.54 20.93 -37.58
C ALA A 171 20.94 19.48 -37.81
N ARG A 172 20.39 18.57 -36.99
CA ARG A 172 20.56 17.13 -37.14
C ARG A 172 19.21 16.53 -37.54
N PRO A 173 19.14 15.73 -38.62
CA PRO A 173 17.88 15.20 -39.11
C PRO A 173 17.24 14.19 -38.15
N ASP A 174 18.02 13.62 -37.24
CA ASP A 174 17.62 12.62 -36.24
C ASP A 174 17.33 13.22 -34.86
N THR A 175 17.37 14.55 -34.70
CA THR A 175 17.15 15.20 -33.39
C THR A 175 16.34 16.49 -33.50
N HIS A 176 15.36 16.67 -32.62
CA HIS A 176 14.61 17.91 -32.48
C HIS A 176 14.62 18.41 -31.03
N ALA A 177 15.04 19.66 -30.84
CA ALA A 177 14.99 20.35 -29.55
C ALA A 177 13.80 21.30 -29.51
N LEU A 178 12.90 21.09 -28.55
CA LEU A 178 11.64 21.83 -28.39
C LEU A 178 11.56 22.45 -26.99
N SER A 179 10.85 23.57 -26.86
CA SER A 179 10.68 24.30 -25.61
C SER A 179 9.39 25.13 -25.59
N TYR A 180 8.79 25.30 -24.42
CA TYR A 180 7.72 26.28 -24.19
C TYR A 180 8.25 27.61 -23.61
N ASP A 181 9.50 27.66 -23.15
CA ASP A 181 10.06 28.74 -22.34
C ASP A 181 11.31 29.38 -22.94
N GLN A 182 11.37 29.40 -24.27
CA GLN A 182 12.48 29.97 -25.07
C GLN A 182 13.83 29.25 -24.88
N GLY A 183 13.77 27.95 -24.55
CA GLY A 183 14.94 27.10 -24.41
C GLY A 183 15.61 27.16 -23.04
N ARG A 184 14.95 27.71 -22.01
CA ARG A 184 15.43 27.61 -20.63
C ARG A 184 15.38 26.14 -20.17
N PHE A 185 14.29 25.44 -20.46
CA PHE A 185 14.20 24.00 -20.45
C PHE A 185 13.96 23.45 -21.85
N VAL A 186 14.65 22.35 -22.20
CA VAL A 186 14.58 21.71 -23.52
C VAL A 186 14.10 20.27 -23.41
N LEU A 187 13.05 19.94 -24.16
CA LEU A 187 12.73 18.55 -24.51
C LEU A 187 13.46 18.21 -25.81
N GLU A 188 14.36 17.23 -25.76
CA GLU A 188 15.08 16.74 -26.93
C GLU A 188 14.52 15.39 -27.37
N LEU A 189 13.99 15.32 -28.58
CA LEU A 189 13.56 14.09 -29.22
C LEU A 189 14.71 13.59 -30.09
N ARG A 190 15.18 12.37 -29.85
CA ARG A 190 16.29 11.78 -30.60
C ARG A 190 15.89 10.44 -31.20
N GLN A 191 15.98 10.32 -32.52
CA GLN A 191 15.63 9.07 -33.19
C GLN A 191 16.65 7.97 -32.87
N LEU A 192 16.14 6.77 -32.62
CA LEU A 192 16.99 5.58 -32.47
C LEU A 192 17.67 5.22 -33.79
N ALA A 193 18.83 4.55 -33.70
CA ALA A 193 19.55 4.10 -34.88
C ALA A 193 18.71 3.07 -35.66
N SER A 194 18.93 3.00 -36.98
CA SER A 194 18.22 2.05 -37.84
C SER A 194 18.35 0.61 -37.33
N GLY A 195 17.21 -0.09 -37.20
CA GLY A 195 17.15 -1.46 -36.69
C GLY A 195 17.02 -1.59 -35.16
N GLN A 196 17.07 -0.50 -34.39
CA GLN A 196 16.78 -0.52 -32.96
C GLN A 196 15.28 -0.28 -32.72
N ALA A 197 14.64 -1.21 -32.02
CA ALA A 197 13.28 -1.02 -31.52
C ALA A 197 13.28 -0.17 -30.25
N LEU A 198 12.25 0.65 -30.07
CA LEU A 198 11.99 1.34 -28.83
C LEU A 198 11.38 0.37 -27.81
N ASP A 199 11.98 0.28 -26.62
CA ASP A 199 11.51 -0.48 -25.47
C ASP A 199 11.39 0.47 -24.27
N ARG A 200 10.17 0.62 -23.76
CA ARG A 200 9.88 1.42 -22.55
C ARG A 200 10.01 0.62 -21.26
N ALA A 201 10.02 -0.72 -21.36
CA ALA A 201 10.06 -1.67 -20.26
C ALA A 201 9.13 -1.28 -19.10
N LYS A 202 9.61 -1.27 -17.85
CA LYS A 202 8.81 -0.96 -16.65
C LYS A 202 9.23 0.31 -15.92
N ALA A 203 10.46 0.78 -16.16
CA ALA A 203 11.03 1.97 -15.55
C ALA A 203 10.67 3.27 -16.29
N TYR A 204 9.87 3.21 -17.35
CA TYR A 204 9.41 4.39 -18.09
C TYR A 204 8.88 5.46 -17.14
N GLY A 205 9.23 6.70 -17.46
CA GLY A 205 8.81 7.88 -16.73
C GLY A 205 7.66 8.62 -17.41
N ARG A 206 7.41 9.82 -16.89
CA ARG A 206 6.42 10.78 -17.39
C ARG A 206 7.01 12.17 -17.27
N ILE A 207 6.83 13.01 -18.29
CA ILE A 207 7.17 14.44 -18.22
C ILE A 207 5.92 15.25 -17.91
N ALA A 208 6.03 16.25 -17.03
CA ALA A 208 4.90 17.08 -16.62
C ALA A 208 5.09 18.55 -17.01
N PHE A 209 3.98 19.19 -17.40
CA PHE A 209 3.89 20.60 -17.71
C PHE A 209 2.69 21.22 -16.98
N ALA A 210 2.87 22.42 -16.43
CA ALA A 210 1.75 23.22 -15.94
C ALA A 210 1.22 24.11 -17.07
N VAL A 211 -0.10 24.28 -17.12
CA VAL A 211 -0.81 25.19 -18.01
C VAL A 211 -1.92 25.89 -17.23
N PRO A 212 -2.37 27.10 -17.62
CA PRO A 212 -3.56 27.68 -17.02
C PRO A 212 -4.73 26.69 -17.04
N TYR A 213 -5.54 26.67 -15.98
CA TYR A 213 -6.67 25.76 -15.82
C TYR A 213 -7.54 25.70 -17.09
N ASP A 214 -7.85 26.85 -17.67
CA ASP A 214 -8.71 26.99 -18.85
C ASP A 214 -8.09 26.51 -20.17
N GLU A 215 -6.78 26.24 -20.22
CA GLU A 215 -6.12 25.71 -21.41
C GLU A 215 -6.24 24.17 -21.51
N GLN A 216 -6.49 23.45 -20.41
CA GLN A 216 -6.54 21.99 -20.44
C GLN A 216 -7.68 21.42 -21.34
N PRO A 217 -8.90 21.98 -21.36
CA PRO A 217 -9.93 21.58 -22.33
C PRO A 217 -9.53 21.81 -23.80
N ARG A 218 -8.72 22.83 -24.07
CA ARG A 218 -8.18 23.07 -25.42
C ARG A 218 -7.17 21.99 -25.80
N ILE A 219 -6.31 21.57 -24.87
CA ILE A 219 -5.36 20.46 -25.09
C ILE A 219 -6.12 19.17 -25.40
N ASP A 220 -7.14 18.84 -24.60
CA ASP A 220 -8.04 17.69 -24.85
C ASP A 220 -8.62 17.73 -26.28
N ALA A 221 -9.16 18.89 -26.70
CA ALA A 221 -9.72 19.07 -28.03
C ALA A 221 -8.67 18.93 -29.15
N LEU A 222 -7.45 19.48 -28.97
CA LEU A 222 -6.37 19.36 -29.95
C LEU A 222 -5.92 17.92 -30.14
N ILE A 223 -5.79 17.15 -29.05
CA ILE A 223 -5.41 15.74 -29.11
C ILE A 223 -6.50 14.89 -29.76
N LYS A 224 -7.78 15.12 -29.41
CA LYS A 224 -8.91 14.45 -30.06
C LYS A 224 -8.97 14.75 -31.56
N ALA A 225 -8.77 16.00 -31.96
CA ALA A 225 -8.77 16.40 -33.38
C ALA A 225 -7.60 15.77 -34.16
N ALA A 226 -6.45 15.60 -33.51
CA ALA A 226 -5.29 14.92 -34.08
C ALA A 226 -5.37 13.38 -34.03
N SER A 227 -6.47 12.81 -33.52
CA SER A 227 -6.59 11.37 -33.22
C SER A 227 -5.44 10.83 -32.35
N GLY A 228 -4.91 11.69 -31.46
CA GLY A 228 -3.84 11.32 -30.53
C GLY A 228 -4.37 10.56 -29.31
N THR A 229 -3.45 9.99 -28.54
CA THR A 229 -3.79 9.13 -27.39
C THR A 229 -3.94 9.93 -26.10
N ILE A 230 -5.12 9.84 -25.51
CA ILE A 230 -5.41 10.30 -24.15
C ILE A 230 -5.44 9.08 -23.24
N LEU A 231 -4.46 8.96 -22.34
CA LEU A 231 -4.38 7.87 -21.38
C LEU A 231 -5.31 8.08 -20.20
N THR A 232 -5.45 9.33 -19.77
CA THR A 232 -6.36 9.72 -18.70
C THR A 232 -7.05 11.01 -19.12
N PRO A 233 -8.37 11.01 -19.34
CA PRO A 233 -9.14 12.22 -19.57
C PRO A 233 -8.99 13.22 -18.42
N LEU A 234 -9.51 14.44 -18.61
CA LEU A 234 -9.49 15.46 -17.55
C LEU A 234 -10.05 14.88 -16.24
N ILE A 235 -9.18 14.82 -15.23
CA ILE A 235 -9.50 14.26 -13.91
C ILE A 235 -8.93 15.16 -12.84
N THR A 236 -9.67 15.29 -11.75
CA THR A 236 -9.25 16.01 -10.56
C THR A 236 -8.58 15.04 -9.58
N LEU A 237 -7.39 15.38 -9.12
CA LEU A 237 -6.57 14.61 -8.20
C LEU A 237 -6.38 15.39 -6.90
N ASP A 238 -6.70 14.73 -5.80
CA ASP A 238 -6.43 15.25 -4.46
C ASP A 238 -5.08 14.74 -3.96
N THR A 239 -4.35 15.61 -3.27
CA THR A 239 -3.19 15.21 -2.47
C THR A 239 -3.54 15.44 -1.00
N PRO A 240 -3.42 14.44 -0.11
CA PRO A 240 -3.84 14.57 1.28
C PRO A 240 -3.26 15.81 1.98
N GLY A 241 -4.15 16.68 2.48
CA GLY A 241 -3.78 17.91 3.18
C GLY A 241 -3.21 19.03 2.29
N LYS A 242 -3.27 18.90 0.95
CA LYS A 242 -2.77 19.89 -0.01
C LYS A 242 -3.83 20.26 -1.04
N ALA A 243 -3.49 21.23 -1.90
CA ALA A 243 -4.36 21.68 -2.96
C ALA A 243 -4.66 20.56 -3.97
N THR A 244 -5.93 20.51 -4.37
CA THR A 244 -6.44 19.68 -5.45
C THR A 244 -5.97 20.23 -6.81
N VAL A 245 -5.64 19.34 -7.74
CA VAL A 245 -5.21 19.70 -9.10
C VAL A 245 -6.04 18.95 -10.13
N ARG A 246 -6.26 19.54 -11.30
CA ARG A 246 -6.81 18.85 -12.48
C ARG A 246 -5.67 18.49 -13.41
N VAL A 247 -5.69 17.27 -13.94
CA VAL A 247 -4.71 16.79 -14.92
C VAL A 247 -5.38 16.19 -16.15
N ILE A 248 -4.66 16.19 -17.27
CA ILE A 248 -4.90 15.31 -18.42
C ILE A 248 -3.59 14.57 -18.73
N ILE A 249 -3.67 13.26 -18.95
CA ILE A 249 -2.50 12.43 -19.27
C ILE A 249 -2.59 11.95 -20.71
N LEU A 250 -1.53 12.19 -21.47
CA LEU A 250 -1.41 11.86 -22.89
C LEU A 250 -0.31 10.83 -23.12
N ALA A 251 -0.35 10.17 -24.28
CA ALA A 251 0.80 9.48 -24.84
C ALA A 251 1.18 10.12 -26.18
N ASP A 252 2.48 10.33 -26.38
CA ASP A 252 3.01 10.73 -27.68
C ASP A 252 3.02 9.54 -28.67
N PRO A 253 3.40 9.73 -29.95
CA PRO A 253 3.36 8.67 -30.96
C PRO A 253 4.23 7.43 -30.65
N ASP A 254 5.18 7.57 -29.73
CA ASP A 254 6.09 6.51 -29.29
C ASP A 254 5.70 5.97 -27.89
N GLY A 255 4.58 6.45 -27.34
CA GLY A 255 4.02 6.05 -26.06
C GLY A 255 4.58 6.80 -24.87
N HIS A 256 5.43 7.82 -25.04
CA HIS A 256 5.95 8.61 -23.92
C HIS A 256 4.81 9.33 -23.21
N GLU A 257 4.77 9.25 -21.88
CA GLU A 257 3.68 9.82 -21.10
C GLU A 257 3.91 11.30 -20.81
N ILE A 258 2.83 12.08 -20.92
CA ILE A 258 2.82 13.52 -20.74
C ILE A 258 1.70 13.88 -19.77
N CYS A 259 2.01 14.62 -18.71
CA CYS A 259 1.01 15.20 -17.80
C CYS A 259 0.87 16.70 -18.08
N PHE A 260 -0.34 17.17 -18.34
CA PHE A 260 -0.67 18.60 -18.24
C PHE A 260 -1.52 18.84 -17.00
N VAL A 261 -0.99 19.57 -16.04
CA VAL A 261 -1.65 19.95 -14.78
C VAL A 261 -2.04 21.43 -14.79
N ASP A 262 -3.09 21.82 -14.08
CA ASP A 262 -3.44 23.23 -13.93
C ASP A 262 -2.41 23.97 -13.07
N GLU A 263 -1.93 25.11 -13.55
CA GLU A 263 -0.89 25.93 -12.90
C GLU A 263 -1.37 26.49 -11.56
N GLU A 264 -2.66 26.84 -11.48
CA GLU A 264 -3.30 27.43 -10.31
C GLU A 264 -3.29 26.46 -9.12
N GLY A 265 -3.79 25.25 -9.31
CA GLY A 265 -3.75 24.18 -8.30
C GLY A 265 -2.33 23.70 -8.03
N PHE A 266 -1.52 23.51 -9.09
CA PHE A 266 -0.15 23.01 -8.94
C PHE A 266 0.73 23.98 -8.13
N SER A 267 0.58 25.29 -8.31
CA SER A 267 1.33 26.29 -7.55
C SER A 267 1.07 26.20 -6.05
N ALA A 268 -0.18 25.92 -5.65
CA ALA A 268 -0.53 25.71 -4.25
C ALA A 268 -0.06 24.34 -3.72
N LEU A 269 -0.13 23.29 -4.55
CA LEU A 269 0.32 21.94 -4.21
C LEU A 269 1.84 21.85 -4.00
N SER A 270 2.60 22.55 -4.84
CA SER A 270 4.07 22.44 -4.96
C SER A 270 4.84 23.39 -4.04
N ALA A 271 4.18 23.94 -3.02
CA ALA A 271 4.83 24.73 -1.99
C ALA A 271 5.94 23.92 -1.30
N LEU A 272 7.08 24.57 -1.07
CA LEU A 272 8.21 23.97 -0.36
C LEU A 272 7.77 23.56 1.05
N ASP A 273 8.09 22.33 1.44
CA ASP A 273 7.86 21.82 2.78
C ASP A 273 9.22 21.61 3.50
N PRO A 274 9.57 22.49 4.46
CA PRO A 274 10.84 22.41 5.17
C PRO A 274 11.04 21.09 5.94
N ASP A 275 9.96 20.43 6.37
CA ASP A 275 10.02 19.22 7.18
C ASP A 275 10.18 17.95 6.32
N SER A 276 10.11 18.07 4.99
CA SER A 276 10.09 16.93 4.08
C SER A 276 11.37 16.10 4.08
N ASN A 277 12.54 16.68 4.37
CA ASN A 277 13.77 15.90 4.56
C ASN A 277 13.65 14.95 5.76
N ALA A 278 13.20 15.48 6.91
CA ALA A 278 13.04 14.68 8.12
C ALA A 278 11.94 13.62 7.96
N ALA A 279 10.85 13.98 7.26
CA ALA A 279 9.78 13.03 6.94
C ALA A 279 10.30 11.88 6.06
N LEU A 280 11.01 12.18 4.98
CA LEU A 280 11.61 11.18 4.09
C LEU A 280 12.57 10.24 4.83
N ASP A 281 13.52 10.80 5.59
CA ASP A 281 14.50 10.00 6.34
C ASP A 281 13.81 9.09 7.39
N LYS A 282 12.75 9.59 8.04
CA LYS A 282 11.90 8.80 8.94
C LYS A 282 11.25 7.61 8.23
N TYR A 283 10.68 7.81 7.04
CA TYR A 283 10.03 6.73 6.30
C TYR A 283 11.04 5.73 5.70
N ILE A 284 12.21 6.19 5.25
CA ILE A 284 13.32 5.31 4.86
C ILE A 284 13.74 4.43 6.04
N GLY A 285 13.90 4.98 7.24
CA GLY A 285 14.29 4.23 8.44
C GLY A 285 13.25 3.19 8.90
N LYS A 286 11.96 3.41 8.57
CA LYS A 286 10.86 2.49 8.88
C LYS A 286 10.60 1.44 7.80
N ASP A 287 11.15 1.62 6.61
CA ASP A 287 10.87 0.77 5.46
C ASP A 287 11.49 -0.63 5.62
N PRO A 288 10.67 -1.70 5.74
CA PRO A 288 11.18 -3.07 5.89
C PRO A 288 11.86 -3.61 4.62
N PHE A 289 11.71 -2.94 3.47
CA PHE A 289 12.27 -3.36 2.19
C PHE A 289 13.61 -2.70 1.88
N GLN A 290 14.04 -1.68 2.65
CA GLN A 290 15.39 -1.13 2.52
C GLN A 290 16.39 -2.00 3.27
N ASP A 291 17.57 -2.18 2.68
CA ASP A 291 18.69 -2.79 3.38
C ASP A 291 19.00 -1.94 4.61
N ARG A 292 18.82 -2.49 5.82
CA ARG A 292 19.27 -1.82 7.04
C ARG A 292 20.77 -1.63 6.93
N ALA A 293 21.20 -0.40 6.68
CA ALA A 293 22.59 -0.02 6.86
C ALA A 293 23.02 -0.54 8.24
N CYS A 294 24.14 -1.25 8.29
CA CYS A 294 24.65 -1.85 9.51
C CYS A 294 24.61 -0.84 10.66
N GLY A 295 23.92 -1.23 11.73
CA GLY A 295 23.71 -0.59 13.02
C GLY A 295 24.31 0.79 13.29
N CYS A 296 23.42 1.78 13.47
CA CYS A 296 23.55 2.74 14.56
C CYS A 296 22.24 2.70 15.35
N ARG A 297 22.29 2.22 16.59
CA ARG A 297 21.19 2.42 17.55
C ARG A 297 21.34 3.82 18.16
N PRO A 298 20.24 4.52 18.46
CA PRO A 298 20.31 5.82 19.12
C PRO A 298 20.56 5.60 20.61
N CYS A 299 21.83 5.49 20.99
CA CYS A 299 22.43 5.68 22.32
C CYS A 299 23.82 5.06 22.26
N ASP A 300 24.83 5.84 21.85
CA ASP A 300 26.20 5.78 22.37
C ASP A 300 27.02 6.85 21.63
N SER A 301 27.53 7.80 22.39
CA SER A 301 28.49 8.80 21.94
C SER A 301 29.84 8.13 21.78
N ASP A 302 30.14 7.63 20.58
CA ASP A 302 31.48 7.50 19.97
C ASP A 302 31.47 6.38 18.92
N CYS A 303 31.40 6.74 17.62
CA CYS A 303 31.58 5.78 16.53
C CYS A 303 32.41 6.39 15.39
N THR A 304 33.63 5.91 15.21
CA THR A 304 34.38 6.00 13.96
C THR A 304 34.04 4.81 13.07
N CYS A 305 33.53 5.05 11.86
CA CYS A 305 33.22 4.02 10.87
C CYS A 305 34.39 3.74 9.93
N SER A 306 34.67 2.47 9.65
CA SER A 306 35.52 2.04 8.53
C SER A 306 34.76 1.01 7.69
N CYS A 307 34.48 1.36 6.43
CA CYS A 307 33.80 0.46 5.49
C CYS A 307 34.82 -0.46 4.79
N ASN A 308 34.59 -1.77 4.83
CA ASN A 308 35.38 -2.74 4.08
C ASN A 308 34.62 -3.15 2.82
N THR A 309 35.15 -2.82 1.64
CA THR A 309 34.59 -3.20 0.34
C THR A 309 35.14 -4.56 -0.09
N SER A 310 34.29 -5.58 -0.15
CA SER A 310 34.60 -6.78 -0.95
C SER A 310 33.34 -7.48 -1.45
N SER A 311 32.94 -7.17 -2.68
CA SER A 311 32.15 -8.09 -3.50
C SER A 311 32.58 -7.94 -4.96
N SER A 312 33.50 -8.79 -5.39
CA SER A 312 33.74 -9.01 -6.82
C SER A 312 33.89 -10.50 -7.08
N ARG A 313 33.25 -10.91 -8.19
CA ARG A 313 33.36 -12.19 -8.93
C ARG A 313 32.36 -13.28 -8.55
N ASN A 314 31.45 -13.56 -9.50
CA ASN A 314 31.48 -14.82 -10.25
C ASN A 314 30.71 -14.68 -11.57
N MET A 315 31.43 -14.79 -12.68
CA MET A 315 30.93 -15.29 -13.97
C MET A 315 31.61 -16.65 -14.23
N PRO A 316 30.95 -17.59 -14.93
CA PRO A 316 31.40 -18.97 -15.04
C PRO A 316 32.49 -19.12 -16.10
N ARG A 317 33.42 -20.08 -15.90
CA ARG A 317 34.31 -20.55 -16.96
C ARG A 317 34.30 -22.07 -17.08
N ASP A 318 34.30 -22.45 -18.35
CA ASP A 318 34.40 -23.79 -18.90
C ASP A 318 35.69 -24.53 -18.53
N ALA A 319 35.57 -25.84 -18.73
CA ALA A 319 36.54 -26.90 -18.50
C ALA A 319 37.86 -26.75 -19.25
N ALA A 320 38.95 -27.10 -18.57
CA ALA A 320 39.96 -28.08 -19.02
C ALA A 320 41.07 -28.19 -17.97
N VAL A 321 41.20 -29.37 -17.36
CA VAL A 321 42.34 -29.74 -16.50
C VAL A 321 43.41 -30.36 -17.39
N THR A 322 44.61 -29.80 -17.34
CA THR A 322 45.86 -30.50 -17.68
C THR A 322 46.58 -30.92 -16.40
N THR A 323 47.24 -32.05 -16.53
CA THR A 323 48.00 -32.88 -15.59
C THR A 323 49.21 -32.19 -14.95
N GLY A 324 49.65 -32.68 -13.79
CA GLY A 324 51.09 -32.71 -13.46
C GLY A 324 51.44 -32.50 -11.98
N ASP A 325 51.69 -33.62 -11.31
CA ASP A 325 52.71 -33.92 -10.30
C ASP A 325 53.46 -32.80 -9.57
N GLY A 326 53.71 -33.01 -8.27
CA GLY A 326 54.83 -32.34 -7.60
C GLY A 326 54.78 -32.35 -6.08
N GLN A 327 55.20 -33.45 -5.48
CA GLN A 327 55.33 -33.68 -4.06
C GLN A 327 56.43 -32.83 -3.37
N THR A 328 56.24 -32.70 -2.05
CA THR A 328 57.26 -32.62 -0.97
C THR A 328 57.96 -31.29 -0.67
N GLY A 329 57.80 -30.87 0.60
CA GLY A 329 58.94 -31.00 1.52
C GLY A 329 59.51 -29.73 2.15
N ALA A 330 59.02 -29.44 3.35
CA ALA A 330 59.81 -29.18 4.57
C ALA A 330 60.27 -27.75 4.94
N ARG A 331 60.19 -27.57 6.27
CA ARG A 331 60.99 -26.73 7.20
C ARG A 331 60.44 -25.36 7.63
N ASP A 332 59.88 -25.40 8.84
CA ASP A 332 60.25 -24.62 10.04
C ASP A 332 61.24 -23.47 9.86
N GLN A 333 60.91 -22.30 10.42
CA GLN A 333 61.48 -21.81 11.70
C GLN A 333 61.22 -20.30 11.92
N ILE A 334 60.87 -19.96 13.18
CA ILE A 334 61.29 -18.77 13.96
C ILE A 334 60.89 -17.40 13.37
N GLY A 335 60.14 -16.50 14.03
CA GLY A 335 60.14 -16.11 15.44
C GLY A 335 60.66 -14.66 15.58
N ALA A 336 59.96 -13.88 16.40
CA ALA A 336 60.40 -12.66 17.12
C ALA A 336 60.08 -11.25 16.59
N GLY A 337 59.70 -10.39 17.55
CA GLY A 337 59.68 -8.91 17.55
C GLY A 337 58.25 -8.34 17.51
N GLY A 338 57.65 -7.73 18.54
CA GLY A 338 58.16 -6.86 19.62
C GLY A 338 57.53 -5.46 19.41
N CYS A 339 56.46 -5.09 20.13
CA CYS A 339 56.39 -4.30 21.38
C CYS A 339 56.42 -2.75 21.23
N GLY A 340 55.42 -2.10 21.88
CA GLY A 340 55.48 -0.74 22.48
C GLY A 340 54.91 0.39 21.62
N CYS A 341 54.19 1.41 22.11
CA CYS A 341 53.87 1.97 23.44
C CYS A 341 52.53 2.76 23.29
N GLY A 342 51.77 3.18 24.30
CA GLY A 342 51.92 3.19 25.76
C GLY A 342 50.73 3.96 26.37
N ASP A 343 50.41 3.66 27.62
CA ASP A 343 49.45 4.38 28.45
C ASP A 343 50.12 4.77 29.77
N ALA A 344 49.79 5.98 30.24
CA ALA A 344 50.07 6.50 31.58
C ALA A 344 48.97 7.55 31.84
N THR A 345 48.31 7.70 33.00
CA THR A 345 48.77 7.67 34.40
C THR A 345 47.57 7.74 35.37
N GLY A 346 47.78 7.21 36.59
CA GLY A 346 47.19 7.70 37.87
C GLY A 346 45.88 7.05 38.32
N ALA A 347 45.67 6.64 39.58
CA ALA A 347 46.43 6.84 40.81
C ALA A 347 45.94 5.89 41.93
N ASP A 348 46.87 5.57 42.84
CA ASP A 348 46.78 5.29 44.29
C ASP A 348 45.88 4.15 44.83
N GLY A 349 46.29 3.29 45.79
CA GLY A 349 47.42 3.25 46.72
C GLY A 349 46.91 2.66 48.06
N SER A 350 47.36 1.49 48.54
CA SER A 350 48.28 1.28 49.69
C SER A 350 48.12 -0.20 50.14
N ALA A 351 49.14 -1.08 50.09
CA ALA A 351 50.32 -1.26 50.97
C ALA A 351 49.93 -1.54 52.44
N THR A 352 50.30 -2.66 53.07
CA THR A 352 51.65 -3.07 53.53
C THR A 352 51.68 -4.59 53.78
N GLY A 353 52.70 -5.39 53.42
CA GLY A 353 54.09 -5.38 53.90
C GLY A 353 54.65 -6.83 53.90
N PRO A 354 55.96 -7.05 54.11
CA PRO A 354 56.80 -7.67 53.07
C PRO A 354 57.53 -8.97 53.47
N GLY A 355 58.16 -9.64 52.49
CA GLY A 355 59.43 -10.35 52.73
C GLY A 355 59.58 -11.73 52.08
N CYS A 356 60.42 -11.79 51.03
CA CYS A 356 61.36 -12.83 50.57
C CYS A 356 61.32 -14.23 51.24
N GLY A 357 61.51 -15.36 50.56
CA GLY A 357 61.95 -15.69 49.22
C GLY A 357 62.17 -17.21 49.14
N ASP A 358 62.40 -17.68 47.92
CA ASP A 358 63.02 -18.94 47.50
C ASP A 358 62.38 -20.33 47.77
N ALA A 359 62.31 -21.03 46.63
CA ALA A 359 62.64 -22.43 46.41
C ALA A 359 61.62 -23.53 46.77
N SER A 360 61.04 -24.04 45.67
CA SER A 360 60.85 -25.45 45.34
C SER A 360 59.99 -26.34 46.24
N CYS A 361 58.91 -26.82 45.61
CA CYS A 361 58.26 -28.09 45.79
C CYS A 361 59.10 -29.19 46.46
N THR A 362 58.53 -29.85 47.46
CA THR A 362 58.23 -31.28 47.36
C THR A 362 57.26 -31.73 48.46
N SER A 363 56.22 -32.42 48.00
CA SER A 363 55.76 -33.71 48.52
C SER A 363 55.31 -33.86 49.99
N THR A 364 54.07 -34.37 50.07
CA THR A 364 53.56 -35.44 50.95
C THR A 364 53.04 -35.18 52.37
N ARG A 365 51.82 -35.73 52.55
CA ARG A 365 51.19 -36.34 53.74
C ARG A 365 50.41 -35.43 54.70
N ASN A 366 49.10 -35.67 54.78
CA ASN A 366 48.46 -36.41 55.89
C ASN A 366 46.95 -36.53 55.61
N ARG A 367 46.42 -37.70 55.25
CA ARG A 367 45.84 -38.74 56.12
C ARG A 367 45.00 -38.24 57.31
N MET A 368 43.69 -38.39 57.10
CA MET A 368 42.64 -38.87 58.03
C MET A 368 42.07 -37.90 59.07
N VAL A 369 40.97 -37.25 58.67
CA VAL A 369 39.74 -37.11 59.48
C VAL A 369 38.61 -37.64 58.58
N SER A 370 38.18 -38.87 58.81
CA SER A 370 37.08 -39.26 59.70
C SER A 370 35.75 -39.37 58.93
N GLN A 371 35.48 -40.64 58.60
CA GLN A 371 34.20 -41.30 58.39
C GLN A 371 32.93 -40.51 58.76
N THR A 372 32.47 -39.58 57.91
CA THR A 372 31.04 -39.19 57.85
C THR A 372 30.53 -38.74 56.47
N VAL A 373 31.41 -38.60 55.46
CA VAL A 373 31.01 -38.13 54.11
C VAL A 373 30.68 -39.28 53.12
N GLY A 374 31.02 -40.52 53.47
CA GLY A 374 30.89 -41.68 52.57
C GLY A 374 29.47 -42.17 52.26
N ARG A 375 28.45 -41.79 53.03
CA ARG A 375 27.04 -42.16 52.75
C ARG A 375 26.24 -41.08 52.01
N LEU A 376 26.65 -39.81 52.06
CA LEU A 376 26.02 -38.72 51.30
C LEU A 376 26.58 -38.58 49.87
N CYS A 377 27.82 -39.05 49.61
CA CYS A 377 28.39 -39.01 48.26
C CYS A 377 27.88 -40.13 47.32
N LYS A 378 27.43 -41.28 47.84
CA LYS A 378 26.85 -42.34 46.99
C LYS A 378 25.44 -42.01 46.53
N THR A 379 24.63 -41.34 47.35
CA THR A 379 23.31 -40.85 46.95
C THR A 379 23.40 -39.68 45.98
N SER A 380 24.36 -38.76 46.15
CA SER A 380 24.63 -37.66 45.22
C SER A 380 25.09 -38.13 43.83
N ALA A 381 25.98 -39.11 43.74
CA ALA A 381 26.44 -39.65 42.45
C ALA A 381 25.34 -40.43 41.71
N MET A 382 24.47 -41.13 42.45
CA MET A 382 23.33 -41.85 41.89
C MET A 382 22.25 -40.88 41.41
N TYR A 383 21.94 -39.84 42.20
CA TYR A 383 21.03 -38.76 41.78
C TYR A 383 21.57 -37.97 40.57
N ARG A 384 22.89 -37.69 40.51
CA ARG A 384 23.51 -37.06 39.33
C ARG A 384 23.42 -37.92 38.08
N LYS A 385 23.62 -39.24 38.19
CA LYS A 385 23.45 -40.15 37.05
C LYS A 385 22.01 -40.24 36.59
N HIS A 386 21.05 -40.34 37.51
CA HIS A 386 19.62 -40.34 37.15
C HIS A 386 19.16 -38.99 36.60
N LEU A 387 19.65 -37.87 37.12
CA LEU A 387 19.37 -36.52 36.60
C LEU A 387 19.98 -36.31 35.21
N LEU A 388 21.22 -36.76 34.97
CA LEU A 388 21.84 -36.70 33.64
C LEU A 388 21.14 -37.61 32.64
N SER A 389 20.70 -38.81 33.05
CA SER A 389 19.87 -39.67 32.21
C SER A 389 18.49 -39.07 31.94
N LEU A 390 17.86 -38.39 32.91
CA LEU A 390 16.57 -37.73 32.72
C LEU A 390 16.70 -36.52 31.79
N VAL A 391 17.73 -35.69 31.97
CA VAL A 391 18.03 -34.55 31.10
C VAL A 391 18.38 -35.04 29.69
N GLY A 392 19.16 -36.11 29.56
CA GLY A 392 19.45 -36.74 28.27
C GLY A 392 18.19 -37.27 27.59
N ALA A 393 17.30 -37.94 28.32
CA ALA A 393 16.03 -38.42 27.80
C ALA A 393 15.10 -37.27 27.39
N LEU A 394 15.03 -36.18 28.17
CA LEU A 394 14.27 -35.00 27.83
C LEU A 394 14.83 -34.27 26.60
N LEU A 395 16.15 -34.22 26.43
CA LEU A 395 16.80 -33.66 25.25
C LEU A 395 16.52 -34.50 24.00
N VAL A 396 16.55 -35.83 24.12
CA VAL A 396 16.18 -36.73 23.03
C VAL A 396 14.70 -36.60 22.69
N CYS A 397 13.81 -36.51 23.68
CA CYS A 397 12.39 -36.25 23.44
C CYS A 397 12.15 -34.87 22.81
N TYR A 398 12.86 -33.84 23.23
CA TYR A 398 12.78 -32.49 22.65
C TYR A 398 13.29 -32.48 21.21
N LEU A 399 14.42 -33.13 20.93
CA LEU A 399 14.97 -33.26 19.57
C LEU A 399 14.05 -34.11 18.69
N PHE A 400 13.46 -35.18 19.22
CA PHE A 400 12.49 -36.00 18.51
C PHE A 400 11.20 -35.23 18.25
N LEU A 401 10.69 -34.45 19.21
CA LEU A 401 9.54 -33.57 19.03
C LEU A 401 9.85 -32.49 17.99
N HIS A 402 11.04 -31.89 18.03
CA HIS A 402 11.47 -30.94 16.99
C HIS A 402 11.61 -31.60 15.62
N LEU A 403 12.13 -32.82 15.55
CA LEU A 403 12.22 -33.59 14.30
C LEU A 403 10.83 -33.95 13.78
N VAL A 404 9.88 -34.35 14.63
CA VAL A 404 8.50 -34.64 14.24
C VAL A 404 7.76 -33.37 13.82
N VAL A 405 7.93 -32.26 14.53
CA VAL A 405 7.37 -30.95 14.14
C VAL A 405 8.01 -30.45 12.85
N TYR A 406 9.32 -30.63 12.67
CA TYR A 406 10.03 -30.29 11.43
C TYR A 406 9.60 -31.19 10.27
N ASP A 407 9.42 -32.49 10.50
CA ASP A 407 9.00 -33.44 9.48
C ASP A 407 7.53 -33.24 9.08
N GLN A 408 6.63 -33.01 10.04
CA GLN A 408 5.21 -32.82 9.78
C GLN A 408 4.85 -31.40 9.32
N CYS A 409 5.47 -30.34 9.86
CA CYS A 409 5.17 -28.97 9.44
C CYS A 409 6.02 -28.52 8.24
N LEU A 410 7.31 -28.90 8.17
CA LEU A 410 8.19 -28.35 7.13
C LEU A 410 8.11 -29.13 5.80
N LYS A 411 7.97 -30.48 5.81
CA LYS A 411 7.77 -31.23 4.55
C LYS A 411 6.42 -30.91 3.90
N ALA A 412 5.39 -30.65 4.69
CA ALA A 412 4.10 -30.17 4.17
C ALA A 412 4.25 -28.81 3.47
N SER A 413 5.10 -27.92 3.98
CA SER A 413 5.33 -26.59 3.38
C SER A 413 6.29 -26.60 2.17
N ILE A 414 7.37 -27.38 2.20
CA ILE A 414 8.40 -27.39 1.13
C ILE A 414 7.90 -28.09 -0.14
N ASN A 415 7.08 -29.13 0.00
CA ASN A 415 6.52 -29.83 -1.15
C ASN A 415 5.47 -28.99 -1.89
N SER A 416 4.84 -28.01 -1.23
CA SER A 416 3.91 -27.06 -1.87
C SER A 416 4.63 -26.09 -2.80
N TYR A 417 5.77 -25.50 -2.37
CA TYR A 417 6.44 -24.43 -3.13
C TYR A 417 7.16 -24.92 -4.40
N GLN A 418 7.83 -26.06 -4.34
CA GLN A 418 8.56 -26.60 -5.50
C GLN A 418 7.61 -27.12 -6.58
N VAL A 419 6.56 -27.83 -6.17
CA VAL A 419 5.49 -28.33 -7.05
C VAL A 419 4.67 -27.18 -7.63
N LEU A 420 4.38 -26.12 -6.88
CA LEU A 420 3.75 -24.89 -7.42
C LEU A 420 4.66 -24.21 -8.46
N SER A 421 5.97 -24.15 -8.26
CA SER A 421 6.87 -23.44 -9.18
C SER A 421 7.06 -24.16 -10.53
N GLU A 422 7.11 -25.50 -10.53
CA GLU A 422 7.23 -26.31 -11.74
C GLU A 422 5.88 -26.44 -12.45
N SER A 423 4.79 -26.64 -11.69
CA SER A 423 3.41 -26.61 -12.21
C SER A 423 3.06 -25.26 -12.84
N ASN A 424 3.53 -24.13 -12.28
CA ASN A 424 3.31 -22.80 -12.86
C ASN A 424 4.02 -22.59 -14.21
N ARG A 425 5.14 -23.28 -14.49
CA ARG A 425 5.89 -23.18 -15.77
C ARG A 425 5.29 -24.06 -16.86
N ASP A 426 4.79 -25.24 -16.51
CA ASP A 426 4.08 -26.11 -17.45
C ASP A 426 2.65 -25.59 -17.70
N ARG A 427 2.05 -24.90 -16.73
CA ARG A 427 0.80 -24.14 -16.84
C ARG A 427 0.86 -22.98 -17.83
N ALA A 428 1.95 -22.21 -17.85
CA ALA A 428 2.08 -21.12 -18.82
C ALA A 428 2.01 -21.64 -20.27
N ARG A 429 2.47 -22.88 -20.51
CA ARG A 429 2.39 -23.55 -21.81
C ARG A 429 1.00 -24.16 -22.09
N GLN A 430 0.29 -24.65 -21.07
CA GLN A 430 -1.07 -25.20 -21.23
C GLN A 430 -2.18 -24.14 -21.30
N LEU A 431 -2.03 -22.99 -20.64
CA LEU A 431 -2.98 -21.87 -20.74
C LEU A 431 -3.02 -21.30 -22.16
N GLU A 432 -1.89 -21.35 -22.88
CA GLU A 432 -1.78 -21.01 -24.30
C GLU A 432 -2.57 -21.99 -25.19
N GLU A 433 -2.71 -23.26 -24.76
CA GLU A 433 -3.53 -24.29 -25.44
C GLU A 433 -5.02 -24.22 -25.06
N GLU A 434 -5.37 -23.84 -23.83
CA GLU A 434 -6.77 -23.71 -23.36
C GLU A 434 -7.44 -22.38 -23.74
N GLN A 435 -6.66 -21.35 -24.11
CA GLN A 435 -7.14 -20.06 -24.62
C GLN A 435 -8.07 -20.20 -25.85
N LEU A 436 -8.06 -21.35 -26.53
CA LEU A 436 -8.96 -21.71 -27.62
C LEU A 436 -10.41 -22.06 -27.21
N ARG A 437 -10.77 -22.10 -25.90
CA ARG A 437 -12.08 -22.57 -25.39
C ARG A 437 -13.02 -21.51 -24.78
N GLY A 438 -12.82 -20.22 -25.04
CA GLY A 438 -13.43 -19.08 -24.33
C GLY A 438 -14.98 -18.89 -24.28
N THR A 439 -15.82 -19.89 -23.94
CA THR A 439 -17.29 -19.73 -23.79
C THR A 439 -17.96 -20.76 -22.83
N GLY A 440 -17.42 -21.00 -21.63
CA GLY A 440 -17.97 -22.00 -20.69
C GLY A 440 -18.45 -21.44 -19.34
N THR A 441 -19.48 -22.07 -18.77
CA THR A 441 -20.07 -21.83 -17.44
C THR A 441 -19.02 -21.86 -16.35
N ARG A 442 -19.11 -20.92 -15.40
CA ARG A 442 -18.17 -20.82 -14.26
C ARG A 442 -18.75 -21.36 -12.97
N TYR A 443 -17.98 -22.19 -12.28
CA TYR A 443 -18.41 -22.83 -11.05
C TYR A 443 -17.74 -22.16 -9.84
N ILE A 444 -18.55 -21.72 -8.88
CA ILE A 444 -18.15 -21.02 -7.66
C ILE A 444 -18.58 -21.87 -6.46
N LEU A 445 -17.60 -22.29 -5.66
CA LEU A 445 -17.83 -23.07 -4.44
C LEU A 445 -17.72 -22.19 -3.20
N LEU A 446 -18.80 -22.04 -2.44
CA LEU A 446 -18.80 -21.49 -1.08
C LEU A 446 -18.37 -22.61 -0.12
N TYR A 447 -17.08 -22.64 0.21
CA TYR A 447 -16.43 -23.83 0.77
C TYR A 447 -16.70 -24.03 2.27
N THR A 448 -16.68 -22.93 3.02
CA THR A 448 -16.80 -22.92 4.49
C THR A 448 -18.09 -22.23 4.89
N SER A 449 -18.64 -22.54 6.06
CA SER A 449 -19.88 -21.89 6.54
C SER A 449 -19.76 -20.37 6.70
N PHE A 450 -20.85 -19.64 6.40
CA PHE A 450 -20.98 -18.21 6.73
C PHE A 450 -21.38 -18.08 8.20
N PHE A 451 -20.39 -17.79 9.04
CA PHE A 451 -20.48 -17.94 10.50
C PHE A 451 -20.87 -19.38 10.90
N THR A 452 -22.12 -19.59 11.29
CA THR A 452 -22.67 -20.90 11.67
C THR A 452 -23.68 -21.42 10.65
N GLU A 453 -23.89 -20.70 9.55
CA GLU A 453 -24.87 -21.03 8.52
C GLU A 453 -24.15 -21.67 7.33
N ALA A 454 -24.47 -22.93 7.05
CA ALA A 454 -23.73 -23.76 6.10
C ALA A 454 -24.07 -23.46 4.64
N HIS A 455 -25.25 -22.90 4.38
CA HIS A 455 -25.77 -22.71 3.03
C HIS A 455 -25.57 -21.30 2.48
N TRP A 456 -24.93 -20.39 3.22
CA TRP A 456 -24.80 -18.97 2.87
C TRP A 456 -26.14 -18.28 2.51
N GLY A 457 -27.24 -18.75 3.12
CA GLY A 457 -28.59 -18.29 2.80
C GLY A 457 -29.13 -18.73 1.44
N LEU A 458 -28.47 -19.66 0.75
CA LEU A 458 -28.94 -20.24 -0.51
C LEU A 458 -30.10 -21.21 -0.23
N PRO A 459 -31.29 -21.06 -0.86
CA PRO A 459 -32.46 -21.91 -0.58
C PRO A 459 -32.23 -23.41 -0.81
N ASP A 460 -31.58 -23.76 -1.94
CA ASP A 460 -31.33 -25.15 -2.35
C ASP A 460 -29.82 -25.50 -2.33
N GLY A 461 -29.00 -24.67 -1.68
CA GLY A 461 -27.54 -24.82 -1.62
C GLY A 461 -26.81 -24.65 -2.97
N THR A 462 -27.53 -24.49 -4.08
CA THR A 462 -26.98 -24.25 -5.44
C THR A 462 -27.87 -23.28 -6.21
N LEU A 463 -27.26 -22.32 -6.91
CA LEU A 463 -27.90 -21.37 -7.82
C LEU A 463 -27.21 -21.44 -9.18
N GLY A 464 -27.99 -21.63 -10.24
CA GLY A 464 -27.50 -21.70 -11.62
C GLY A 464 -27.67 -20.39 -12.39
N PRO A 465 -27.41 -20.41 -13.72
CA PRO A 465 -27.49 -19.23 -14.58
C PRO A 465 -28.84 -18.50 -14.54
N ASP A 466 -29.94 -19.21 -14.31
CA ASP A 466 -31.28 -18.62 -14.19
C ASP A 466 -31.38 -17.61 -13.04
N TYR A 467 -30.68 -17.84 -11.92
CA TYR A 467 -30.64 -16.90 -10.81
C TYR A 467 -29.90 -15.61 -11.20
N PHE A 468 -28.74 -15.74 -11.84
CA PHE A 468 -27.96 -14.59 -12.29
C PHE A 468 -28.71 -13.80 -13.38
N GLY A 469 -29.44 -14.49 -14.26
CA GLY A 469 -30.33 -13.88 -15.24
C GLY A 469 -31.50 -13.13 -14.60
N ALA A 470 -32.19 -13.74 -13.64
CA ALA A 470 -33.31 -13.11 -12.93
C ALA A 470 -32.88 -11.89 -12.09
N THR A 471 -31.63 -11.89 -11.62
CA THR A 471 -31.02 -10.79 -10.87
C THR A 471 -30.43 -9.70 -11.78
N HIS A 472 -30.56 -9.85 -13.11
CA HIS A 472 -30.03 -8.92 -14.11
C HIS A 472 -28.51 -8.69 -13.99
N CYS A 473 -27.75 -9.73 -13.62
CA CYS A 473 -26.29 -9.63 -13.53
C CYS A 473 -25.66 -9.37 -14.92
N PRO A 474 -24.57 -8.59 -15.02
CA PRO A 474 -23.85 -8.37 -16.28
C PRO A 474 -23.28 -9.65 -16.92
N ALA A 475 -22.93 -10.64 -16.09
CA ALA A 475 -22.59 -11.99 -16.51
C ALA A 475 -23.53 -12.98 -15.83
N THR A 476 -24.08 -13.91 -16.61
CA THR A 476 -25.11 -14.85 -16.15
C THR A 476 -24.66 -16.31 -16.14
N ASP A 477 -23.61 -16.66 -16.89
CA ASP A 477 -23.17 -18.04 -17.06
C ASP A 477 -22.29 -18.54 -15.89
N CYS A 478 -22.88 -18.58 -14.70
CA CYS A 478 -22.25 -19.04 -13.46
C CYS A 478 -23.16 -19.99 -12.68
N VAL A 479 -22.53 -20.89 -11.92
CA VAL A 479 -23.14 -21.78 -10.95
C VAL A 479 -22.49 -21.52 -9.60
N LEU A 480 -23.27 -21.09 -8.62
CA LEU A 480 -22.85 -20.87 -7.23
C LEU A 480 -23.37 -22.02 -6.38
N THR A 481 -22.51 -22.68 -5.58
CA THR A 481 -22.93 -23.80 -4.75
C THR A 481 -22.17 -23.88 -3.43
N THR A 482 -22.80 -24.49 -2.42
CA THR A 482 -22.16 -24.92 -1.15
C THR A 482 -21.83 -26.42 -1.13
N ASP A 483 -22.21 -27.14 -2.19
CA ASP A 483 -21.95 -28.57 -2.34
C ASP A 483 -20.60 -28.78 -3.06
N PRO A 484 -19.56 -29.27 -2.36
CA PRO A 484 -18.27 -29.57 -2.97
C PRO A 484 -18.30 -30.80 -3.89
N ASP A 485 -19.36 -31.61 -3.83
CA ASP A 485 -19.53 -32.83 -4.62
C ASP A 485 -20.34 -32.60 -5.91
N LEU A 486 -20.85 -31.38 -6.12
CA LEU A 486 -21.57 -31.01 -7.35
C LEU A 486 -20.68 -31.21 -8.60
N ILE A 487 -19.40 -30.85 -8.52
CA ILE A 487 -18.40 -31.20 -9.52
C ILE A 487 -17.15 -31.76 -8.85
N GLN A 488 -16.61 -32.83 -9.43
CA GLN A 488 -15.43 -33.53 -8.91
C GLN A 488 -14.36 -33.65 -10.00
N PRO A 489 -13.07 -33.47 -9.67
CA PRO A 489 -12.52 -33.12 -8.34
C PRO A 489 -12.78 -31.66 -7.92
N VAL A 490 -12.60 -31.31 -6.63
CA VAL A 490 -12.70 -29.92 -6.12
C VAL A 490 -11.84 -28.92 -6.89
N THR A 491 -10.80 -29.38 -7.59
CA THR A 491 -9.95 -28.58 -8.48
C THR A 491 -10.67 -28.12 -9.76
N ALA A 492 -11.88 -28.62 -10.05
CA ALA A 492 -12.67 -28.28 -11.23
C ALA A 492 -13.51 -27.00 -11.07
N TYR A 493 -13.72 -26.51 -9.84
CA TYR A 493 -14.36 -25.21 -9.62
C TYR A 493 -13.47 -24.09 -10.16
N ASP A 494 -14.01 -22.98 -10.65
CA ASP A 494 -13.25 -21.81 -11.07
C ASP A 494 -12.89 -20.93 -9.87
N ALA A 495 -13.80 -20.81 -8.90
CA ALA A 495 -13.57 -20.07 -7.66
C ALA A 495 -13.95 -20.89 -6.42
N VAL A 496 -13.18 -20.72 -5.35
CA VAL A 496 -13.44 -21.30 -4.03
C VAL A 496 -13.41 -20.18 -3.00
N VAL A 497 -14.56 -19.93 -2.36
CA VAL A 497 -14.78 -18.83 -1.44
C VAL A 497 -14.73 -19.34 0.01
N PHE A 498 -13.92 -18.68 0.82
CA PHE A 498 -13.71 -19.02 2.22
C PHE A 498 -14.18 -17.86 3.08
N HIS A 499 -15.11 -18.12 3.98
CA HIS A 499 -15.50 -17.17 5.00
C HIS A 499 -14.43 -17.14 6.09
N VAL A 500 -13.82 -15.98 6.32
CA VAL A 500 -12.66 -15.85 7.24
C VAL A 500 -13.01 -15.19 8.57
N ALA A 501 -14.30 -15.06 8.94
CA ALA A 501 -14.66 -14.50 10.26
C ALA A 501 -14.36 -15.47 11.41
N SER A 502 -14.43 -16.77 11.14
CA SER A 502 -14.31 -17.86 12.12
C SER A 502 -13.36 -18.93 11.60
N PRO A 503 -12.75 -19.75 12.48
CA PRO A 503 -12.01 -20.93 12.06
C PRO A 503 -12.86 -21.81 11.14
N TRP A 504 -12.25 -22.33 10.09
CA TRP A 504 -12.95 -23.15 9.11
C TRP A 504 -13.48 -24.45 9.72
N ASP A 505 -14.70 -24.79 9.32
CA ASP A 505 -15.46 -25.96 9.75
C ASP A 505 -15.20 -27.20 8.90
N ARG A 506 -14.34 -27.07 7.88
CA ARG A 506 -13.96 -28.14 6.96
C ARG A 506 -12.44 -28.26 6.84
N GLN A 507 -11.98 -29.46 6.50
CA GLN A 507 -10.59 -29.68 6.11
C GLN A 507 -10.30 -28.96 4.80
N LEU A 508 -9.14 -28.33 4.66
CA LEU A 508 -8.76 -27.62 3.44
C LEU A 508 -8.55 -28.57 2.26
N PRO A 509 -8.79 -28.12 1.01
CA PRO A 509 -8.44 -28.87 -0.18
C PRO A 509 -6.93 -29.17 -0.18
N ALA A 510 -6.58 -30.45 -0.35
CA ALA A 510 -5.18 -30.88 -0.40
C ALA A 510 -4.45 -30.40 -1.67
N TRP A 511 -5.20 -30.14 -2.73
CA TRP A 511 -4.71 -29.72 -4.03
C TRP A 511 -5.56 -28.57 -4.54
N ARG A 512 -4.90 -27.62 -5.18
CA ARG A 512 -5.53 -26.45 -5.79
C ARG A 512 -5.17 -26.42 -7.26
N HIS A 513 -6.17 -26.27 -8.14
CA HIS A 513 -5.87 -26.06 -9.55
C HIS A 513 -5.21 -24.70 -9.72
N PRO A 514 -4.17 -24.57 -10.54
CA PRO A 514 -3.52 -23.30 -10.71
C PRO A 514 -4.42 -22.19 -11.31
N ALA A 515 -5.46 -22.55 -12.08
CA ALA A 515 -6.45 -21.58 -12.60
C ALA A 515 -7.57 -21.25 -11.60
N GLN A 516 -7.62 -21.94 -10.45
CA GLN A 516 -8.60 -21.64 -9.41
C GLN A 516 -8.30 -20.33 -8.72
N VAL A 517 -9.35 -19.57 -8.48
CA VAL A 517 -9.33 -18.35 -7.66
C VAL A 517 -9.79 -18.68 -6.25
N TYR A 518 -8.92 -18.50 -5.25
CA TYR A 518 -9.32 -18.62 -3.85
C TYR A 518 -9.68 -17.23 -3.32
N VAL A 519 -10.87 -17.09 -2.75
CA VAL A 519 -11.44 -15.80 -2.34
C VAL A 519 -11.60 -15.76 -0.82
N ALA A 520 -11.01 -14.77 -0.15
CA ALA A 520 -11.23 -14.51 1.27
C ALA A 520 -12.45 -13.60 1.44
N ALA A 521 -13.53 -14.12 2.01
CA ALA A 521 -14.79 -13.41 2.16
C ALA A 521 -15.09 -13.03 3.62
N LEU A 522 -15.45 -11.77 3.88
CA LEU A 522 -15.71 -11.28 5.23
C LEU A 522 -16.48 -9.95 5.27
N MET A 523 -17.55 -9.90 6.05
CA MET A 523 -18.31 -8.66 6.34
C MET A 523 -18.06 -8.09 7.74
N GLU A 524 -17.29 -8.79 8.57
CA GLU A 524 -17.03 -8.39 9.95
C GLU A 524 -15.68 -7.67 10.08
N SER A 525 -15.53 -6.77 11.05
CA SER A 525 -14.32 -5.96 11.23
C SER A 525 -13.07 -6.81 11.58
N PRO A 526 -11.85 -6.30 11.31
CA PRO A 526 -10.60 -6.94 11.73
C PRO A 526 -10.58 -7.29 13.21
N ALA A 527 -11.11 -6.40 14.07
CA ALA A 527 -11.15 -6.61 15.51
C ALA A 527 -12.04 -7.80 15.94
N HIS A 528 -12.92 -8.27 15.06
CA HIS A 528 -13.81 -9.41 15.28
C HIS A 528 -13.53 -10.59 14.33
N THR A 529 -12.41 -10.54 13.60
CA THR A 529 -11.93 -11.64 12.76
C THR A 529 -11.20 -12.67 13.60
N LYS A 530 -11.79 -13.86 13.78
CA LYS A 530 -11.26 -14.93 14.65
C LYS A 530 -10.39 -15.94 13.90
N HIS A 531 -10.52 -16.02 12.58
CA HIS A 531 -9.64 -16.87 11.77
C HIS A 531 -8.21 -16.32 11.77
N LYS A 532 -7.22 -17.22 11.78
CA LYS A 532 -5.81 -16.84 11.90
C LYS A 532 -5.20 -16.58 10.52
N LEU A 533 -5.49 -15.42 9.94
CA LEU A 533 -4.98 -15.01 8.62
C LEU A 533 -3.44 -14.98 8.51
N THR A 534 -2.71 -14.97 9.64
CA THR A 534 -1.24 -15.14 9.66
C THR A 534 -0.79 -16.46 9.05
N LEU A 535 -1.66 -17.47 8.98
CA LEU A 535 -1.36 -18.78 8.42
C LEU A 535 -1.65 -18.86 6.90
N ASP A 536 -2.26 -17.83 6.33
CA ASP A 536 -2.81 -17.84 4.97
C ASP A 536 -2.01 -16.98 3.99
N ALA A 537 -0.72 -16.79 4.27
CA ALA A 537 0.18 -16.04 3.41
C ALA A 537 0.19 -16.64 1.99
N SER A 538 -0.10 -15.81 0.98
CA SER A 538 -0.21 -16.22 -0.43
C SER A 538 -1.29 -17.27 -0.74
N TYR A 539 -2.21 -17.54 0.19
CA TYR A 539 -3.27 -18.53 -0.01
C TYR A 539 -4.40 -18.01 -0.90
N PHE A 540 -4.78 -16.74 -0.71
CA PHE A 540 -5.89 -16.10 -1.41
C PHE A 540 -5.44 -15.27 -2.60
N ASN A 541 -6.24 -15.31 -3.67
CA ASN A 541 -6.07 -14.43 -4.82
C ASN A 541 -6.87 -13.16 -4.67
N TRP A 542 -8.13 -13.30 -4.27
CA TRP A 542 -9.08 -12.21 -4.23
C TRP A 542 -9.62 -12.04 -2.81
N THR A 543 -10.04 -10.82 -2.50
CA THR A 543 -10.79 -10.49 -1.29
C THR A 543 -12.21 -10.09 -1.66
N MET A 544 -13.18 -10.56 -0.87
CA MET A 544 -14.59 -10.22 -0.98
C MET A 544 -15.08 -9.67 0.36
N THR A 545 -14.86 -8.38 0.60
CA THR A 545 -15.10 -7.76 1.91
C THR A 545 -15.83 -6.43 1.82
N TYR A 546 -16.19 -5.85 2.97
CA TYR A 546 -16.80 -4.52 3.02
C TYR A 546 -15.83 -3.40 2.61
N ARG A 547 -14.51 -3.65 2.59
CA ARG A 547 -13.53 -2.61 2.26
C ARG A 547 -13.65 -2.22 0.79
N LEU A 548 -13.49 -0.93 0.52
CA LEU A 548 -13.65 -0.38 -0.82
C LEU A 548 -12.47 -0.70 -1.75
N ASP A 549 -11.38 -1.24 -1.22
CA ASP A 549 -10.22 -1.75 -1.97
C ASP A 549 -10.19 -3.28 -2.11
N SER A 550 -11.30 -3.97 -1.80
CA SER A 550 -11.44 -5.41 -2.08
C SER A 550 -11.65 -5.69 -3.57
N ASP A 551 -11.24 -6.89 -4.01
CA ASP A 551 -11.45 -7.33 -5.39
C ASP A 551 -12.94 -7.46 -5.73
N VAL A 552 -13.76 -7.90 -4.78
CA VAL A 552 -15.23 -7.91 -4.87
C VAL A 552 -15.78 -7.16 -3.67
N LEU A 553 -16.61 -6.14 -3.90
CA LEU A 553 -17.21 -5.39 -2.81
C LEU A 553 -18.35 -6.18 -2.18
N PHE A 554 -18.24 -6.43 -0.88
CA PHE A 554 -19.24 -7.14 -0.07
C PHE A 554 -19.76 -6.24 1.06
N ASN A 555 -20.52 -5.22 0.66
CA ASN A 555 -21.15 -4.23 1.54
C ASN A 555 -22.58 -4.63 1.95
N TYR A 556 -23.18 -3.85 2.86
CA TYR A 556 -24.54 -4.11 3.36
C TYR A 556 -25.65 -3.49 2.49
N MET A 557 -25.44 -2.30 1.95
CA MET A 557 -26.40 -1.59 1.11
C MET A 557 -25.70 -0.63 0.16
N ASN A 558 -26.29 -0.45 -1.03
CA ASN A 558 -25.93 0.56 -2.01
C ASN A 558 -26.85 1.78 -1.87
N LEU A 559 -26.34 2.96 -2.22
CA LEU A 559 -27.14 4.15 -2.51
C LEU A 559 -27.17 4.34 -4.02
N VAL A 560 -28.37 4.28 -4.58
CA VAL A 560 -28.65 4.41 -6.01
C VAL A 560 -29.30 5.76 -6.26
N ASP A 561 -28.82 6.48 -7.27
CA ASP A 561 -29.44 7.72 -7.72
C ASP A 561 -30.75 7.41 -8.46
N LEU A 562 -31.85 8.01 -8.01
CA LEU A 562 -33.20 7.71 -8.50
C LEU A 562 -33.44 8.17 -9.94
N GLU A 563 -32.67 9.14 -10.44
CA GLU A 563 -32.82 9.69 -11.79
C GLU A 563 -32.06 8.85 -12.81
N SER A 564 -30.80 8.52 -12.51
CA SER A 564 -29.92 7.75 -13.41
C SER A 564 -30.04 6.24 -13.23
N GLY A 565 -30.45 5.77 -12.04
CA GLY A 565 -30.39 4.36 -11.66
C GLY A 565 -28.97 3.86 -11.32
N GLU A 566 -27.98 4.75 -11.23
CA GLU A 566 -26.59 4.38 -10.96
C GLU A 566 -26.32 4.20 -9.46
N VAL A 567 -25.52 3.18 -9.11
CA VAL A 567 -24.98 3.03 -7.75
C VAL A 567 -23.91 4.10 -7.53
N ILE A 568 -24.18 5.03 -6.62
CA ILE A 568 -23.27 6.13 -6.28
C ILE A 568 -22.33 5.74 -5.14
N GLY A 569 -22.82 4.98 -4.17
CA GLY A 569 -22.03 4.56 -3.01
C GLY A 569 -22.48 3.22 -2.43
N PRO A 570 -21.64 2.57 -1.62
CA PRO A 570 -20.36 3.08 -1.16
C PRO A 570 -19.27 2.96 -2.24
N ALA A 571 -18.45 4.00 -2.38
CA ALA A 571 -17.45 4.11 -3.44
C ALA A 571 -16.22 4.87 -2.95
N VAL A 572 -15.07 4.71 -3.62
CA VAL A 572 -13.85 5.45 -3.26
C VAL A 572 -14.09 6.95 -3.37
N ARG A 573 -14.75 7.39 -4.45
CA ARG A 573 -15.11 8.79 -4.73
C ARG A 573 -16.54 8.87 -5.28
N PRO A 574 -17.56 8.83 -4.40
CA PRO A 574 -18.95 8.95 -4.82
C PRO A 574 -19.27 10.36 -5.33
N SER A 575 -20.07 10.44 -6.40
CA SER A 575 -20.53 11.72 -6.96
C SER A 575 -21.87 12.13 -6.35
N TRP A 576 -21.85 12.72 -5.16
CA TRP A 576 -23.07 13.20 -4.51
C TRP A 576 -23.59 14.50 -5.12
N ARG A 577 -24.92 14.66 -5.14
CA ARG A 577 -25.60 15.92 -5.45
C ARG A 577 -25.34 16.94 -4.33
N ASN A 578 -25.55 18.22 -4.66
CA ASN A 578 -25.58 19.29 -3.68
C ASN A 578 -27.03 19.73 -3.43
N GLY A 579 -27.37 20.03 -2.18
CA GLY A 579 -28.73 20.45 -1.86
C GLY A 579 -29.06 20.51 -0.37
N HIS A 580 -28.17 20.05 0.51
CA HIS A 580 -28.36 20.11 1.97
C HIS A 580 -28.72 21.51 2.47
N HIS A 581 -28.00 22.54 2.01
CA HIS A 581 -28.22 23.91 2.49
C HIS A 581 -29.49 24.56 1.93
N GLU A 582 -30.11 24.02 0.90
CA GLU A 582 -31.28 24.63 0.26
C GLU A 582 -32.58 23.88 0.58
N TYR A 583 -32.47 22.71 1.20
CA TYR A 583 -33.63 21.87 1.50
C TYR A 583 -34.45 22.46 2.66
N ALA A 584 -35.73 22.67 2.39
CA ALA A 584 -36.73 23.02 3.38
C ALA A 584 -37.99 22.18 3.17
N ASN A 585 -38.59 21.70 4.26
CA ASN A 585 -39.83 20.94 4.22
C ASN A 585 -40.64 21.20 5.51
N ASP A 586 -41.54 22.16 5.45
CA ASP A 586 -42.31 22.63 6.61
C ASP A 586 -43.20 21.54 7.20
N THR A 587 -43.80 20.69 6.34
CA THR A 587 -44.61 19.55 6.78
C THR A 587 -43.76 18.55 7.56
N GLN A 588 -42.57 18.21 7.06
CA GLN A 588 -41.65 17.30 7.75
C GLN A 588 -41.12 17.94 9.06
N ALA A 589 -40.90 19.25 9.08
CA ALA A 589 -40.45 19.96 10.29
C ALA A 589 -41.54 19.98 11.37
N ALA A 590 -42.80 20.19 10.97
CA ALA A 590 -43.95 20.09 11.86
C ALA A 590 -44.13 18.67 12.41
N LEU A 591 -43.96 17.64 11.57
CA LEU A 591 -43.98 16.24 12.00
C LEU A 591 -42.84 15.91 12.96
N ALA A 592 -41.60 16.33 12.65
CA ALA A 592 -40.44 16.13 13.51
C ALA A 592 -40.64 16.77 14.89
N SER A 593 -41.29 17.94 14.95
CA SER A 593 -41.61 18.63 16.20
C SER A 593 -42.55 17.85 17.14
N THR A 594 -43.21 16.79 16.66
CA THR A 594 -44.04 15.90 17.49
C THR A 594 -43.24 14.80 18.20
N LYS A 595 -41.98 14.58 17.79
CA LYS A 595 -41.06 13.60 18.38
C LYS A 595 -40.71 14.03 19.80
N ARG A 596 -40.71 13.08 20.74
CA ARG A 596 -40.72 13.36 22.19
C ARG A 596 -39.43 12.97 22.89
N LYS A 597 -38.69 12.00 22.33
CA LYS A 597 -37.48 11.45 22.92
C LYS A 597 -36.27 11.77 22.07
N LEU A 598 -35.13 12.02 22.70
CA LEU A 598 -33.97 12.53 21.99
C LEU A 598 -33.30 11.47 21.11
N ALA A 599 -32.75 10.40 21.68
CA ALA A 599 -32.06 9.37 20.91
C ALA A 599 -32.42 7.94 21.31
N ALA A 600 -32.37 7.04 20.33
CA ALA A 600 -32.48 5.60 20.55
C ALA A 600 -31.24 4.86 20.02
N GLN A 601 -30.88 3.76 20.66
CA GLN A 601 -29.87 2.82 20.19
C GLN A 601 -30.38 1.39 20.32
N PHE A 602 -30.31 0.59 19.26
CA PHE A 602 -30.64 -0.84 19.31
C PHE A 602 -29.34 -1.65 19.25
N VAL A 603 -28.97 -2.29 20.36
CA VAL A 603 -27.66 -2.92 20.51
C VAL A 603 -27.74 -4.22 21.30
N SER A 604 -27.13 -5.27 20.74
CA SER A 604 -27.08 -6.61 21.33
C SER A 604 -25.65 -7.10 21.64
N HIS A 605 -24.64 -6.37 21.19
CA HIS A 605 -23.22 -6.67 21.44
C HIS A 605 -22.63 -5.63 22.38
N CYS A 606 -22.34 -6.02 23.63
CA CYS A 606 -21.92 -5.09 24.67
C CYS A 606 -20.39 -5.13 24.85
N GLY A 607 -19.81 -4.02 25.32
CA GLY A 607 -18.37 -3.92 25.53
C GLY A 607 -17.60 -3.91 24.20
N ALA A 608 -18.12 -3.19 23.22
CA ALA A 608 -17.50 -3.12 21.90
C ALA A 608 -16.13 -2.43 21.95
N LEU A 609 -15.19 -2.88 21.11
CA LEU A 609 -13.82 -2.36 21.08
C LEU A 609 -13.74 -0.89 20.63
N SER A 610 -14.78 -0.38 19.96
CA SER A 610 -14.92 1.06 19.67
C SER A 610 -15.08 1.94 20.91
N GLY A 611 -15.40 1.37 22.07
CA GLY A 611 -15.71 2.13 23.28
C GLY A 611 -17.09 2.81 23.26
N ARG A 612 -17.97 2.44 22.31
CA ARG A 612 -19.30 3.06 22.14
C ARG A 612 -20.16 3.02 23.40
N ASP A 613 -20.04 1.97 24.21
CA ASP A 613 -20.81 1.82 25.45
C ASP A 613 -20.45 2.94 26.44
N ARG A 614 -19.16 3.27 26.56
CA ARG A 614 -18.65 4.37 27.41
C ARG A 614 -19.05 5.73 26.84
N LEU A 615 -19.02 5.88 25.52
CA LEU A 615 -19.50 7.09 24.86
C LEU A 615 -20.98 7.36 25.18
N VAL A 616 -21.85 6.35 25.07
CA VAL A 616 -23.28 6.49 25.41
C VAL A 616 -23.47 6.84 26.87
N GLN A 617 -22.73 6.21 27.79
CA GLN A 617 -22.77 6.58 29.22
C GLN A 617 -22.36 8.04 29.43
N ARG A 618 -21.32 8.50 28.74
CA ARG A 618 -20.85 9.89 28.83
C ARG A 618 -21.84 10.89 28.23
N MET A 619 -22.54 10.51 27.16
CA MET A 619 -23.65 11.26 26.56
C MET A 619 -24.81 11.42 27.56
N GLN A 620 -25.18 10.33 28.24
CA GLN A 620 -26.21 10.37 29.30
C GLN A 620 -25.79 11.25 30.47
N GLN A 621 -24.52 11.19 30.90
CA GLN A 621 -23.97 12.07 31.94
C GLN A 621 -23.95 13.56 31.52
N ALA A 622 -23.78 13.84 30.22
CA ALA A 622 -23.88 15.18 29.66
C ALA A 622 -25.34 15.67 29.52
N GLY A 623 -26.32 14.89 29.99
CA GLY A 623 -27.74 15.27 30.03
C GLY A 623 -28.56 14.87 28.81
N LEU A 624 -28.02 14.03 27.91
CA LEU A 624 -28.78 13.52 26.76
C LEU A 624 -29.65 12.31 27.16
N GLU A 625 -30.93 12.35 26.81
CA GLU A 625 -31.83 11.20 26.95
C GLU A 625 -31.55 10.19 25.84
N VAL A 626 -30.89 9.07 26.18
CA VAL A 626 -30.59 7.98 25.25
C VAL A 626 -31.25 6.70 25.75
N ASP A 627 -32.23 6.22 24.99
CA ASP A 627 -32.89 4.95 25.22
C ASP A 627 -32.14 3.80 24.55
N VAL A 628 -31.68 2.84 25.35
CA VAL A 628 -30.89 1.69 24.88
C VAL A 628 -31.76 0.44 24.89
N TYR A 629 -32.03 -0.08 23.69
CA TYR A 629 -32.80 -1.30 23.45
C TYR A 629 -31.88 -2.48 23.14
N GLY A 630 -32.24 -3.65 23.64
CA GLY A 630 -31.51 -4.90 23.41
C GLY A 630 -30.82 -5.41 24.67
N THR A 631 -29.86 -6.31 24.52
CA THR A 631 -29.21 -6.97 25.67
C THR A 631 -28.29 -6.06 26.47
N CYS A 632 -27.86 -4.92 25.89
CA CYS A 632 -26.97 -3.97 26.56
C CYS A 632 -27.71 -2.85 27.29
N GLY A 633 -29.04 -2.83 27.23
CA GLY A 633 -29.88 -1.80 27.85
C GLY A 633 -31.08 -2.37 28.60
N PRO A 634 -31.80 -1.52 29.34
CA PRO A 634 -32.97 -1.95 30.10
C PRO A 634 -34.22 -2.15 29.24
N LEU A 635 -34.24 -1.63 28.01
CA LEU A 635 -35.38 -1.67 27.11
C LEU A 635 -35.26 -2.85 26.13
N LYS A 636 -36.40 -3.36 25.66
CA LYS A 636 -36.45 -4.51 24.74
C LYS A 636 -37.12 -4.14 23.44
N CYS A 637 -36.48 -4.56 22.36
CA CYS A 637 -37.02 -4.53 21.03
C CYS A 637 -36.51 -5.77 20.29
N GLU A 638 -37.40 -6.64 19.84
CA GLU A 638 -37.02 -7.81 19.06
C GLU A 638 -36.69 -7.42 17.62
N ARG A 639 -35.68 -8.09 17.03
CA ARG A 639 -35.26 -7.83 15.66
C ARG A 639 -36.42 -8.11 14.70
N GLY A 640 -36.72 -7.15 13.82
CA GLY A 640 -37.82 -7.28 12.85
C GLY A 640 -39.21 -6.93 13.40
N ASN A 641 -39.30 -6.47 14.65
CA ASN A 641 -40.55 -6.00 15.22
C ASN A 641 -41.02 -4.69 14.53
N PRO A 642 -42.18 -4.64 13.87
CA PRO A 642 -42.64 -3.45 13.14
C PRO A 642 -42.94 -2.24 14.04
N GLU A 643 -43.38 -2.46 15.28
CA GLU A 643 -43.61 -1.38 16.25
C GLU A 643 -42.30 -0.66 16.59
N CYS A 644 -41.20 -1.41 16.70
CA CYS A 644 -39.88 -0.84 16.94
C CYS A 644 -39.32 -0.02 15.78
N ASN A 645 -39.68 -0.38 14.56
CA ASN A 645 -39.29 0.39 13.40
C ASN A 645 -40.10 1.69 13.35
N ARG A 646 -41.42 1.59 13.57
CA ARG A 646 -42.34 2.74 13.59
C ARG A 646 -42.00 3.79 14.65
N MET A 647 -41.45 3.38 15.80
CA MET A 647 -41.03 4.35 16.83
C MET A 647 -39.81 5.18 16.43
N LEU A 648 -38.93 4.68 15.55
CA LEU A 648 -37.83 5.47 15.01
C LEU A 648 -38.38 6.62 14.15
N ASP A 649 -39.40 6.35 13.34
CA ASP A 649 -40.05 7.36 12.51
C ASP A 649 -40.79 8.42 13.35
N THR A 650 -41.37 8.05 14.48
CA THR A 650 -42.39 8.88 15.17
C THR A 650 -42.03 9.39 16.56
N VAL A 651 -41.11 8.73 17.28
CA VAL A 651 -40.84 9.03 18.70
C VAL A 651 -39.49 9.71 18.90
N TYR A 652 -38.46 9.30 18.16
CA TYR A 652 -37.07 9.74 18.36
C TYR A 652 -36.60 10.74 17.32
N TRP A 653 -35.78 11.70 17.77
CA TRP A 653 -35.03 12.62 16.89
C TRP A 653 -33.82 11.95 16.27
N PHE A 654 -33.07 11.15 17.03
CA PHE A 654 -31.80 10.58 16.58
C PHE A 654 -31.74 9.07 16.78
N TYR A 655 -31.08 8.39 15.85
CA TYR A 655 -30.71 6.99 16.01
C TYR A 655 -29.19 6.86 16.09
N LEU A 656 -28.68 6.22 17.15
CA LEU A 656 -27.24 6.04 17.35
C LEU A 656 -26.73 4.80 16.61
N SER A 657 -26.25 4.99 15.38
CA SER A 657 -25.66 3.97 14.51
C SER A 657 -24.17 3.75 14.84
N PHE A 658 -23.88 3.33 16.07
CA PHE A 658 -22.50 3.21 16.56
C PHE A 658 -21.91 1.83 16.26
N GLU A 659 -20.76 1.80 15.60
CA GLU A 659 -20.11 0.57 15.16
C GLU A 659 -19.37 -0.17 16.27
N ASN A 660 -19.15 -1.47 16.07
CA ASN A 660 -18.44 -2.32 17.03
C ASN A 660 -16.94 -1.98 17.11
N SER A 661 -16.38 -1.46 16.02
CA SER A 661 -14.95 -1.20 15.84
C SER A 661 -14.74 0.09 15.05
N LEU A 662 -13.66 0.81 15.32
CA LEU A 662 -13.28 2.02 14.56
C LEU A 662 -12.32 1.62 13.44
N CYS A 663 -12.84 0.98 12.40
CA CYS A 663 -12.06 0.52 11.26
C CYS A 663 -12.38 1.30 9.99
N VAL A 664 -11.38 1.46 9.13
CA VAL A 664 -11.55 2.03 7.79
C VAL A 664 -12.64 1.27 7.05
N ASP A 665 -13.54 2.01 6.40
CA ASP A 665 -14.63 1.52 5.56
C ASP A 665 -15.66 0.59 6.24
N TYR A 666 -15.55 0.35 7.56
CA TYR A 666 -16.47 -0.53 8.28
C TYR A 666 -17.79 0.18 8.61
N VAL A 667 -18.80 -0.10 7.80
CA VAL A 667 -20.18 0.41 7.93
C VAL A 667 -21.16 -0.75 7.80
N THR A 668 -22.03 -0.92 8.78
CA THR A 668 -22.88 -2.11 8.93
C THR A 668 -24.37 -1.80 8.82
N GLU A 669 -25.21 -2.83 9.03
CA GLU A 669 -26.66 -2.70 9.12
C GLU A 669 -27.12 -1.61 10.11
N LYS A 670 -26.31 -1.27 11.12
CA LYS A 670 -26.64 -0.23 12.12
C LYS A 670 -26.88 1.12 11.48
N LEU A 671 -26.10 1.47 10.45
CA LEU A 671 -26.32 2.70 9.69
C LEU A 671 -27.56 2.57 8.81
N TYR A 672 -27.62 1.52 8.01
CA TYR A 672 -28.65 1.38 6.99
C TYR A 672 -30.06 1.20 7.57
N ASN A 673 -30.19 0.59 8.75
CA ASN A 673 -31.45 0.55 9.49
C ASN A 673 -31.98 1.97 9.78
N ALA A 674 -31.11 2.94 10.09
CA ALA A 674 -31.54 4.31 10.32
C ALA A 674 -32.00 5.01 9.04
N LEU A 675 -31.32 4.73 7.92
CA LEU A 675 -31.57 5.36 6.62
C LEU A 675 -32.91 4.92 6.00
N GLU A 676 -33.40 3.73 6.36
CA GLU A 676 -34.74 3.24 6.01
C GLU A 676 -35.87 4.02 6.73
N HIS A 677 -35.54 4.84 7.73
CA HIS A 677 -36.49 5.54 8.61
C HIS A 677 -36.39 7.06 8.53
N ASP A 678 -37.43 7.77 8.95
CA ASP A 678 -37.48 9.25 9.05
C ASP A 678 -36.83 9.75 10.35
N ILE A 679 -35.57 9.39 10.50
CA ILE A 679 -34.71 9.67 11.66
C ILE A 679 -33.30 10.04 11.19
N VAL A 680 -32.63 10.96 11.89
CA VAL A 680 -31.25 11.33 11.55
C VAL A 680 -30.27 10.36 12.23
N PRO A 681 -29.40 9.67 11.47
CA PRO A 681 -28.38 8.82 12.04
C PRO A 681 -27.26 9.66 12.67
N VAL A 682 -26.92 9.33 13.92
CA VAL A 682 -25.70 9.78 14.59
C VAL A 682 -24.72 8.62 14.55
N VAL A 683 -23.63 8.78 13.82
CA VAL A 683 -22.71 7.71 13.46
C VAL A 683 -21.43 7.78 14.28
N PHE A 684 -20.89 6.63 14.65
CA PHE A 684 -19.61 6.51 15.34
C PHE A 684 -18.90 5.25 14.85
N GLY A 685 -17.90 5.44 14.00
CA GLY A 685 -17.13 4.39 13.35
C GLY A 685 -15.81 4.94 12.81
N GLY A 686 -14.97 4.08 12.23
CA GLY A 686 -13.69 4.47 11.64
C GLY A 686 -13.75 4.81 10.15
N ALA A 687 -14.92 4.68 9.53
CA ALA A 687 -15.12 4.96 8.12
C ALA A 687 -15.15 6.47 7.83
N ASP A 688 -14.71 6.84 6.62
CA ASP A 688 -15.07 8.12 6.04
C ASP A 688 -16.49 8.04 5.47
N TYR A 689 -17.47 8.50 6.25
CA TYR A 689 -18.88 8.39 5.88
C TYR A 689 -19.25 9.17 4.60
N ASN A 690 -18.42 10.11 4.13
CA ASN A 690 -18.64 10.76 2.82
C ASN A 690 -18.45 9.79 1.65
N ARG A 691 -17.78 8.64 1.86
CA ARG A 691 -17.67 7.56 0.86
C ARG A 691 -18.92 6.68 0.78
N PHE A 692 -19.79 6.77 1.79
CA PHE A 692 -20.96 5.90 1.96
C PHE A 692 -22.28 6.65 1.84
N LEU A 693 -22.33 7.92 2.25
CA LEU A 693 -23.54 8.72 2.31
C LEU A 693 -23.36 10.14 1.76
N PRO A 694 -24.44 10.75 1.22
CA PRO A 694 -24.45 12.15 0.81
C PRO A 694 -24.08 13.09 1.97
N PRO A 695 -23.26 14.12 1.76
CA PRO A 695 -22.94 15.10 2.79
C PRO A 695 -24.19 15.72 3.41
N GLY A 696 -24.18 15.90 4.73
CA GLY A 696 -25.33 16.43 5.46
C GLY A 696 -26.53 15.48 5.50
N SER A 697 -26.31 14.16 5.47
CA SER A 697 -27.34 13.13 5.71
C SER A 697 -27.18 12.38 7.05
N TYR A 698 -26.06 12.62 7.74
CA TYR A 698 -25.70 11.99 9.01
C TYR A 698 -24.95 12.98 9.91
N ILE A 699 -24.87 12.68 11.20
CA ILE A 699 -24.05 13.42 12.17
C ILE A 699 -22.93 12.51 12.64
N ASN A 700 -21.68 12.83 12.31
CA ASN A 700 -20.53 12.04 12.74
C ASN A 700 -20.03 12.51 14.10
N VAL A 701 -20.05 11.61 15.08
CA VAL A 701 -19.54 11.89 16.42
C VAL A 701 -18.07 12.29 16.41
N GLN A 702 -17.28 11.75 15.48
CA GLN A 702 -15.84 12.06 15.39
C GLN A 702 -15.53 13.48 14.90
N ASP A 703 -16.52 14.25 14.47
CA ASP A 703 -16.34 15.66 14.06
C ASP A 703 -16.35 16.62 15.27
N PHE A 704 -16.69 16.12 16.47
CA PHE A 704 -16.74 16.90 17.71
C PHE A 704 -15.54 16.57 18.59
N ALA A 705 -14.96 17.60 19.22
CA ALA A 705 -13.83 17.40 20.14
C ALA A 705 -14.26 16.78 21.48
N THR A 706 -15.49 17.07 21.93
CA THR A 706 -16.01 16.64 23.24
C THR A 706 -17.47 16.22 23.17
N VAL A 707 -17.90 15.39 24.12
CA VAL A 707 -19.30 14.96 24.24
C VAL A 707 -20.24 16.13 24.52
N GLU A 708 -19.79 17.16 25.23
CA GLU A 708 -20.55 18.38 25.48
C GLU A 708 -20.89 19.14 24.19
N GLN A 709 -19.95 19.21 23.25
CA GLN A 709 -20.18 19.85 21.95
C GLN A 709 -21.19 19.06 21.13
N LEU A 710 -21.05 17.72 21.08
CA LEU A 710 -22.03 16.86 20.43
C LEU A 710 -23.42 17.04 21.07
N ALA A 711 -23.50 17.02 22.40
CA ALA A 711 -24.75 17.20 23.14
C ALA A 711 -25.41 18.53 22.82
N THR A 712 -24.63 19.62 22.84
CA THR A 712 -25.10 20.96 22.47
C THR A 712 -25.67 20.97 21.05
N TYR A 713 -25.00 20.31 20.11
CA TYR A 713 -25.44 20.26 18.71
C TYR A 713 -26.72 19.45 18.50
N LEU A 714 -26.85 18.28 19.14
CA LEU A 714 -28.07 17.47 19.06
C LEU A 714 -29.27 18.19 19.68
N LEU A 715 -29.07 18.89 20.80
CA LEU A 715 -30.12 19.71 21.43
C LEU A 715 -30.48 20.92 20.55
N TYR A 716 -29.50 21.56 19.92
CA TYR A 716 -29.75 22.62 18.94
C TYR A 716 -30.65 22.14 17.80
N LEU A 717 -30.38 20.98 17.20
CA LEU A 717 -31.19 20.44 16.12
C LEU A 717 -32.63 20.08 16.57
N ARG A 718 -32.78 19.52 17.77
CA ARG A 718 -34.11 19.28 18.38
C ARG A 718 -34.90 20.59 18.52
N ASP A 719 -34.24 21.64 18.99
CA ASP A 719 -34.86 22.95 19.23
C ASP A 719 -35.06 23.77 17.94
N ASN A 720 -34.45 23.34 16.83
CA ASN A 720 -34.55 23.97 15.52
C ASN A 720 -34.97 22.94 14.45
N PRO A 721 -36.27 22.57 14.38
CA PRO A 721 -36.76 21.50 13.51
C PRO A 721 -36.48 21.73 12.02
N HIS A 722 -36.41 22.99 11.58
CA HIS A 722 -36.05 23.33 10.20
C HIS A 722 -34.60 22.97 9.86
N GLU A 723 -33.68 23.07 10.82
CA GLU A 723 -32.29 22.63 10.63
C GLU A 723 -32.19 21.11 10.67
N TYR A 724 -32.95 20.46 11.57
CA TYR A 724 -33.04 19.01 11.62
C TYR A 724 -33.51 18.40 10.29
N VAL A 725 -34.54 18.98 9.64
CA VAL A 725 -35.06 18.39 8.41
C VAL A 725 -34.11 18.49 7.22
N ARG A 726 -33.10 19.37 7.26
CA ARG A 726 -32.07 19.48 6.22
C ARG A 726 -31.33 18.17 6.01
N TYR A 727 -31.26 17.31 7.04
CA TYR A 727 -30.65 16.00 6.94
C TYR A 727 -31.39 15.00 6.05
N PHE A 728 -32.62 15.27 5.65
CA PHE A 728 -33.41 14.39 4.76
C PHE A 728 -33.38 14.81 3.29
N TRP A 729 -32.61 15.84 2.93
CA TRP A 729 -32.56 16.39 1.57
C TRP A 729 -32.27 15.34 0.48
N TRP A 730 -31.52 14.30 0.85
CA TRP A 730 -31.03 13.24 -0.03
C TRP A 730 -32.12 12.22 -0.39
N LYS A 731 -33.15 12.04 0.46
CA LYS A 731 -34.19 11.01 0.28
C LYS A 731 -35.03 11.19 -1.00
N ARG A 732 -35.06 12.40 -1.57
CA ARG A 732 -35.72 12.67 -2.87
C ARG A 732 -34.87 12.28 -4.08
N HIS A 733 -33.59 11.99 -3.87
CA HIS A 733 -32.59 11.79 -4.93
C HIS A 733 -32.02 10.38 -4.92
N TYR A 734 -32.03 9.69 -3.77
CA TYR A 734 -31.40 8.38 -3.64
C TYR A 734 -32.32 7.37 -2.97
N ALA A 735 -32.15 6.10 -3.35
CA ALA A 735 -32.75 4.95 -2.69
C ALA A 735 -31.69 3.97 -2.22
N LEU A 736 -32.05 3.17 -1.22
CA LEU A 736 -31.25 2.05 -0.74
C LEU A 736 -31.52 0.83 -1.62
N GLU A 737 -30.47 0.16 -2.06
CA GLU A 737 -30.55 -1.07 -2.85
C GLU A 737 -29.64 -2.16 -2.27
N ARG A 738 -30.11 -3.41 -2.27
CA ARG A 738 -29.29 -4.54 -1.80
C ARG A 738 -28.20 -4.87 -2.83
N PRO A 739 -26.93 -4.93 -2.44
CA PRO A 739 -25.84 -5.26 -3.36
C PRO A 739 -25.93 -6.71 -3.82
N GLN A 740 -25.33 -6.99 -4.98
CA GLN A 740 -25.26 -8.32 -5.58
C GLN A 740 -23.79 -8.74 -5.74
N PRO A 741 -23.06 -9.03 -4.64
CA PRO A 741 -21.63 -9.34 -4.69
C PRO A 741 -21.30 -10.57 -5.56
N PHE A 742 -22.23 -11.53 -5.64
CA PHE A 742 -22.06 -12.69 -6.51
C PHE A 742 -22.18 -12.38 -8.00
N CYS A 743 -22.94 -11.35 -8.39
CA CYS A 743 -22.93 -10.87 -9.79
C CYS A 743 -21.54 -10.34 -10.16
N ASP A 744 -20.92 -9.52 -9.29
CA ASP A 744 -19.58 -8.97 -9.52
C ASP A 744 -18.52 -10.08 -9.55
N LEU A 745 -18.59 -11.03 -8.61
CA LEU A 745 -17.72 -12.21 -8.63
C LEU A 745 -17.87 -13.02 -9.93
N CYS A 746 -19.10 -13.27 -10.39
CA CYS A 746 -19.35 -13.97 -11.65
C CYS A 746 -18.77 -13.20 -12.86
N GLN A 747 -19.04 -11.89 -12.93
CA GLN A 747 -18.54 -11.02 -14.00
C GLN A 747 -17.01 -11.02 -14.06
N ARG A 748 -16.35 -10.89 -12.91
CA ARG A 748 -14.88 -10.92 -12.82
C ARG A 748 -14.30 -12.25 -13.22
N LEU A 749 -14.95 -13.35 -12.82
CA LEU A 749 -14.53 -14.67 -13.28
C LEU A 749 -14.59 -14.78 -14.79
N HIS A 750 -15.51 -14.11 -15.50
CA HIS A 750 -15.57 -14.10 -16.97
C HIS A 750 -14.59 -13.12 -17.65
N ALA A 751 -13.99 -12.19 -16.93
CA ALA A 751 -13.04 -11.22 -17.48
C ALA A 751 -11.66 -11.84 -17.73
N VAL A 752 -11.16 -11.74 -18.97
CA VAL A 752 -9.87 -12.31 -19.42
C VAL A 752 -8.70 -11.81 -18.55
N GLY A 753 -8.63 -10.51 -18.27
CA GLY A 753 -7.54 -9.90 -17.48
C GLY A 753 -7.55 -10.25 -15.99
N ALA A 754 -8.68 -10.69 -15.43
CA ALA A 754 -8.77 -11.12 -14.02
C ALA A 754 -8.21 -12.53 -13.83
N ARG A 755 -8.25 -13.37 -14.88
CA ARG A 755 -7.68 -14.73 -14.87
C ARG A 755 -6.17 -14.75 -15.14
N GLU A 756 -5.67 -13.82 -15.94
CA GLU A 756 -4.23 -13.69 -16.22
C GLU A 756 -3.47 -13.06 -15.03
N LYS A 757 -4.16 -12.22 -14.25
CA LYS A 757 -3.65 -11.67 -12.99
C LYS A 757 -3.99 -12.57 -11.80
N LEU A 758 -3.37 -13.74 -11.70
CA LEU A 758 -3.36 -14.53 -10.46
C LEU A 758 -2.42 -13.90 -9.43
N GLN A 759 -2.69 -12.64 -9.10
CA GLN A 759 -2.11 -11.99 -7.93
C GLN A 759 -2.54 -12.79 -6.69
N HIS A 760 -1.66 -12.85 -5.69
CA HIS A 760 -1.95 -13.46 -4.41
C HIS A 760 -1.63 -12.45 -3.33
N TYR A 761 -2.47 -12.40 -2.31
CA TYR A 761 -2.20 -11.59 -1.13
C TYR A 761 -1.05 -12.23 -0.35
N ARG A 762 0.18 -11.77 -0.64
CA ARG A 762 1.41 -12.29 -0.01
C ARG A 762 1.32 -12.24 1.51
N ASP A 763 0.76 -11.15 2.02
CA ASP A 763 0.48 -10.96 3.43
C ASP A 763 -0.95 -10.41 3.60
N ILE A 764 -1.93 -11.31 3.54
CA ILE A 764 -3.34 -10.98 3.77
C ILE A 764 -3.58 -10.46 5.19
N LYS A 765 -2.75 -10.88 6.16
CA LYS A 765 -2.81 -10.36 7.54
C LYS A 765 -2.42 -8.89 7.56
N ALA A 766 -1.35 -8.50 6.88
CA ALA A 766 -0.92 -7.11 6.86
C ALA A 766 -1.98 -6.23 6.18
N TRP A 767 -2.51 -6.69 5.03
CA TRP A 767 -3.62 -6.00 4.38
C TRP A 767 -4.82 -5.85 5.31
N TRP A 768 -5.23 -6.90 6.02
CA TRP A 768 -6.46 -6.88 6.82
C TRP A 768 -6.36 -6.21 8.19
N TYR A 769 -5.24 -6.35 8.90
CA TYR A 769 -5.11 -5.89 10.28
C TYR A 769 -4.24 -4.63 10.47
N ASP A 770 -3.22 -4.42 9.63
CA ASP A 770 -2.22 -3.39 9.92
C ASP A 770 -2.70 -2.00 9.49
N ASP A 771 -2.73 -1.06 10.45
CA ASP A 771 -3.20 0.32 10.30
C ASP A 771 -4.66 0.47 9.80
N VAL A 772 -5.48 -0.59 9.91
CA VAL A 772 -6.89 -0.58 9.44
C VAL A 772 -7.87 -0.09 10.51
N CYS A 773 -7.61 -0.37 11.78
CA CYS A 773 -8.48 0.00 12.90
C CYS A 773 -7.73 0.83 13.95
N THR A 774 -8.40 1.82 14.53
CA THR A 774 -7.90 2.59 15.67
C THR A 774 -8.60 2.18 16.96
N ALA A 775 -7.88 2.18 18.08
CA ALA A 775 -8.45 2.04 19.41
C ALA A 775 -8.82 3.41 20.03
N GLU A 776 -8.25 4.50 19.50
CA GLU A 776 -8.44 5.84 20.03
C GLU A 776 -9.40 6.63 19.14
N PRO A 777 -10.60 6.99 19.63
CA PRO A 777 -11.52 7.88 18.92
C PRO A 777 -11.02 9.32 18.96
N LYS A 778 -11.39 10.12 17.94
CA LYS A 778 -11.07 11.56 17.89
C LYS A 778 -11.80 12.38 18.96
N ILE A 779 -13.03 11.99 19.30
CA ILE A 779 -13.82 12.63 20.35
C ILE A 779 -13.30 12.22 21.74
N ALA A 780 -13.15 13.18 22.65
CA ALA A 780 -12.78 12.90 24.03
C ALA A 780 -14.00 12.54 24.89
N PHE A 781 -13.98 11.35 25.53
CA PHE A 781 -15.01 10.88 26.47
C PHE A 781 -14.52 9.90 27.52
#